data_AF-A0A5F4W0K6-F1
#
_entry.id   AF-A0A5F4W0K6-F1
#
_cell.length_a   1.000
_cell.length_b   1.000
_cell.length_c   1.000
_cell.angle_alpha   90.00
_cell.angle_beta   90.00
_cell.angle_gamma   90.00
#
_symmetry.space_group_name_H-M   'P 1'
#
loop_
_entity.id
_entity.type
_entity.pdbx_description
1 polymer ?
#
loop_
_entity_poly.entity_id
_entity_poly.type
_entity_poly.pdbx_seq_one_letter_code
_entity_poly.pdbx_strand_id
1 'polypeptide(L)'
;MESTGGDGKAPGGPRVLVVGGGIAGLGAAQRLCGHPAFPHLRVLEATARAGGRIRSERSFGGVVEVGAHWIHGPSRGNPVFQLAAEYGLLGEKELSEENQLVETGGHVGLPCVSYTSSGVRVNLQLVAEMATLFYGLIDQTREFLQAAETPVPSVGEFLRKEIRQHVAGWTEDEETKKLKLAVLNAFFNLECCVSGTHSMDLVALAPFGEYTVLPGLDCTFSKGYQGLTNCMMASLPEDTVVFEKPVKTIHWNGAFQEAAFPGETFPVSVECEDGDRFPAHHVIVTVPLGFLKEHLDTFFDPPLPAEKAEAIRKIGFGTNNKIFLEFEEPFWEPDCQLIQVVWEDTSPLEDPAPALRDAWFRKLIGFVVLPAFGSVHVLCGFIAGLESEFMETLSDEEVLLCLTQVLQRVTGNPRLPAPKSVLRSRWHSAPYTRGSYSYVAVGSTGDDLDLLAQPLPADGTDAQKIMQRLQGEGLKNVIFTNCVKDENVKQIIPMATELIESSHRYHRGENLEYCIMVIGVPNVGKSSLINSLRRQHLRKGKATKVGGEPGITRAVMSRIQVSERPLIFLLDTPGVLAPRIQSVETGLKLALCGTVLDHLVGEETMADYLLYTLNKYQRFGYVQHYSLGSACDNIERVLKSVAVKLGKTQKVKILTGTGDVNVIQPDYAAAARDFLHTFRRGLLGPVMLDLDVLWGHPPAETVP
;
A
#
# COMPACT_ATOMS: atom_id res chain seq x y z
N MET A 1 15.45 52.40 35.93
CA MET A 1 14.00 52.29 35.68
C MET A 1 13.80 52.46 34.20
N GLU A 2 13.38 51.51 33.38
CA GLU A 2 13.06 50.08 33.48
C GLU A 2 13.27 49.57 32.05
N SER A 3 14.05 48.50 31.89
CA SER A 3 14.16 47.75 30.64
C SER A 3 13.04 46.71 30.62
N THR A 4 12.05 46.87 29.74
CA THR A 4 11.03 45.86 29.51
C THR A 4 11.64 44.73 28.68
N GLY A 5 12.22 43.76 29.38
CA GLY A 5 12.50 42.43 28.86
C GLY A 5 11.21 41.62 28.80
N GLY A 6 10.98 41.01 27.65
CA GLY A 6 9.84 40.15 27.37
C GLY A 6 10.11 39.34 26.11
N ASP A 7 11.20 38.59 26.10
CA ASP A 7 11.41 37.51 25.13
C ASP A 7 10.36 36.43 25.40
N GLY A 8 9.20 36.58 24.77
CA GLY A 8 8.25 35.50 24.60
C GLY A 8 8.88 34.45 23.69
N LYS A 9 9.52 33.42 24.28
CA LYS A 9 9.84 32.18 23.58
C LYS A 9 8.55 31.68 22.92
N ALA A 10 8.49 31.72 21.59
CA ALA A 10 7.48 31.00 20.85
C ALA A 10 7.52 29.52 21.28
N PRO A 11 6.38 28.86 21.51
CA PRO A 11 6.37 27.42 21.76
C PRO A 11 7.05 26.72 20.57
N GLY A 12 8.09 25.93 20.85
CA GLY A 12 8.83 25.20 19.82
C GLY A 12 7.89 24.26 19.07
N GLY A 13 8.00 24.22 17.75
CA GLY A 13 7.13 23.37 16.92
C GLY A 13 7.30 21.87 17.23
N PRO A 14 6.46 21.00 16.65
CA PRO A 14 6.55 19.55 16.83
C PRO A 14 7.94 19.01 16.53
N ARG A 15 8.38 18.05 17.36
CA ARG A 15 9.62 17.27 17.21
C ARG A 15 9.33 15.99 16.42
N VAL A 16 9.97 15.85 15.28
CA VAL A 16 9.82 14.69 14.38
C VAL A 16 11.13 13.93 14.30
N LEU A 17 11.07 12.61 14.49
CA LEU A 17 12.18 11.71 14.23
C LEU A 17 11.87 10.84 13.02
N VAL A 18 12.83 10.69 12.12
CA VAL A 18 12.77 9.73 11.01
C VAL A 18 13.77 8.63 11.31
N VAL A 19 13.33 7.37 11.31
CA VAL A 19 14.21 6.22 11.54
C VAL A 19 14.56 5.59 10.20
N GLY A 20 15.82 5.72 9.80
CA GLY A 20 16.37 5.30 8.51
C GLY A 20 16.69 6.47 7.57
N GLY A 21 17.94 6.54 7.10
CA GLY A 21 18.46 7.49 6.13
C GLY A 21 18.41 6.99 4.68
N GLY A 22 17.48 6.09 4.36
CA GLY A 22 17.19 5.67 2.98
C GLY A 22 16.41 6.73 2.20
N ILE A 23 16.15 6.48 0.90
CA ILE A 23 15.42 7.44 0.05
C ILE A 23 14.04 7.83 0.59
N ALA A 24 13.32 6.90 1.24
CA ALA A 24 12.03 7.18 1.89
C ALA A 24 12.18 8.16 3.07
N GLY A 25 13.14 7.90 3.96
CA GLY A 25 13.40 8.77 5.11
C GLY A 25 13.94 10.15 4.71
N LEU A 26 14.85 10.20 3.74
CA LEU A 26 15.36 11.46 3.19
C LEU A 26 14.26 12.25 2.45
N GLY A 27 13.39 11.57 1.71
CA GLY A 27 12.24 12.21 1.06
C GLY A 27 11.27 12.82 2.06
N ALA A 28 10.94 12.09 3.14
CA ALA A 28 10.12 12.62 4.23
C ALA A 28 10.78 13.82 4.92
N ALA A 29 12.08 13.72 5.24
CA ALA A 29 12.84 14.80 5.85
C ALA A 29 12.86 16.06 4.95
N GLN A 30 13.12 15.91 3.65
CA GLN A 30 13.18 17.03 2.71
C GLN A 30 11.84 17.79 2.65
N ARG A 31 10.71 17.06 2.63
CA ARG A 31 9.38 17.68 2.61
C ARG A 31 8.99 18.36 3.93
N LEU A 32 9.35 17.76 5.06
CA LEU A 32 9.02 18.32 6.37
C LEU A 32 9.92 19.50 6.73
N CYS A 33 11.22 19.44 6.45
CA CYS A 33 12.15 20.55 6.67
C CYS A 33 11.78 21.78 5.83
N GLY A 34 11.19 21.61 4.65
CA GLY A 34 10.68 22.70 3.84
C GLY A 34 9.43 23.39 4.41
N HIS A 35 8.81 22.83 5.45
CA HIS A 35 7.55 23.32 6.00
C HIS A 35 7.77 24.01 7.36
N PRO A 36 7.33 25.27 7.54
CA PRO A 36 7.64 26.07 8.75
C PRO A 36 7.06 25.49 10.05
N ALA A 37 6.06 24.60 9.96
CA ALA A 37 5.47 23.93 11.12
C ALA A 37 6.35 22.83 11.74
N PHE A 38 7.42 22.37 11.08
CA PHE A 38 8.26 21.26 11.58
C PHE A 38 9.72 21.71 11.78
N PRO A 39 9.99 22.66 12.69
CA PRO A 39 11.33 23.22 12.88
C PRO A 39 12.32 22.25 13.54
N HIS A 40 11.85 21.13 14.11
CA HIS A 40 12.67 20.19 14.86
C HIS A 40 12.57 18.79 14.26
N LEU A 41 13.40 18.52 13.25
CA LEU A 41 13.48 17.22 12.59
C LEU A 41 14.87 16.61 12.74
N ARG A 42 14.95 15.31 13.02
CA ARG A 42 16.18 14.52 12.90
C ARG A 42 15.93 13.20 12.18
N VAL A 43 16.92 12.74 11.44
CA VAL A 43 16.97 11.40 10.84
C VAL A 43 18.00 10.58 11.59
N LEU A 44 17.61 9.42 12.12
CA LEU A 44 18.51 8.49 12.81
C LEU A 44 18.83 7.35 11.85
N GLU A 45 20.09 7.26 11.42
CA GLU A 45 20.58 6.25 10.49
C GLU A 45 21.53 5.29 11.22
N ALA A 46 21.23 4.00 11.14
CA ALA A 46 21.97 2.96 11.84
C ALA A 46 23.41 2.81 11.33
N THR A 47 23.63 3.02 10.04
CA THR A 47 24.95 2.86 9.41
C THR A 47 25.72 4.17 9.35
N ALA A 48 26.98 4.11 8.94
CA ALA A 48 27.83 5.28 8.72
C ALA A 48 27.50 6.06 7.42
N ARG A 49 26.41 5.71 6.70
CA ARG A 49 26.05 6.33 5.42
C ARG A 49 24.54 6.43 5.22
N ALA A 50 24.13 7.42 4.43
CA ALA A 50 22.78 7.50 3.91
C ALA A 50 22.59 6.59 2.69
N GLY A 51 21.34 6.49 2.23
CA GLY A 51 20.93 5.81 1.00
C GLY A 51 20.36 4.41 1.21
N GLY A 52 20.71 3.72 2.31
CA GLY A 52 20.19 2.39 2.62
C GLY A 52 20.46 1.39 1.49
N ARG A 53 19.39 0.88 0.85
CA ARG A 53 19.48 -0.04 -0.30
C ARG A 53 19.88 0.64 -1.62
N ILE A 54 19.95 1.97 -1.69
CA ILE A 54 20.70 2.67 -2.73
C ILE A 54 22.15 2.73 -2.25
N ARG A 55 23.03 1.95 -2.89
CA ARG A 55 24.43 1.81 -2.50
C ARG A 55 25.29 1.65 -3.73
N SER A 56 26.13 2.65 -3.96
CA SER A 56 27.13 2.66 -5.03
C SER A 56 28.51 2.57 -4.39
N GLU A 57 29.37 1.66 -4.86
CA GLU A 57 30.73 1.51 -4.34
C GLU A 57 31.76 1.90 -5.38
N ARG A 58 32.81 2.60 -4.93
CA ARG A 58 33.99 2.88 -5.74
C ARG A 58 34.88 1.64 -5.72
N SER A 59 34.84 0.86 -6.78
CA SER A 59 35.64 -0.36 -6.95
C SER A 59 36.08 -0.49 -8.40
N PHE A 60 37.13 -1.28 -8.66
CA PHE A 60 37.60 -1.59 -10.02
C PHE A 60 37.98 -0.35 -10.86
N GLY A 61 38.38 0.74 -10.20
CA GLY A 61 38.67 2.03 -10.86
C GLY A 61 37.43 2.84 -11.28
N GLY A 62 36.22 2.36 -10.98
CA GLY A 62 34.95 2.99 -11.34
C GLY A 62 33.93 3.00 -10.21
N VAL A 63 32.65 2.96 -10.58
CA VAL A 63 31.52 2.90 -9.64
C VAL A 63 30.62 1.73 -10.01
N VAL A 64 30.31 0.88 -9.03
CA VAL A 64 29.43 -0.28 -9.19
C VAL A 64 28.23 -0.21 -8.25
N GLU A 65 27.07 -0.64 -8.72
CA GLU A 65 25.83 -0.57 -7.95
C GLU A 65 25.58 -1.85 -7.16
N VAL A 66 25.89 -1.84 -5.87
CA VAL A 66 25.65 -2.97 -4.97
C VAL A 66 24.15 -3.15 -4.68
N GLY A 67 23.39 -2.05 -4.70
CA GLY A 67 21.97 -1.97 -4.31
C GLY A 67 20.98 -1.77 -5.46
N ALA A 68 20.20 -0.70 -5.46
CA ALA A 68 19.41 -0.31 -6.63
C ALA A 68 20.33 -0.06 -7.84
N HIS A 69 19.94 -0.50 -9.05
CA HIS A 69 20.78 -0.43 -10.26
C HIS A 69 20.19 0.48 -11.35
N TRP A 70 18.87 0.48 -11.51
CA TRP A 70 18.18 1.19 -12.58
C TRP A 70 17.11 2.17 -12.06
N ILE A 71 16.83 3.20 -12.85
CA ILE A 71 15.52 3.85 -12.84
C ILE A 71 14.63 3.02 -13.75
N HIS A 72 13.62 2.36 -13.17
CA HIS A 72 12.66 1.57 -13.94
C HIS A 72 11.59 2.48 -14.55
N GLY A 73 11.42 2.44 -15.87
CA GLY A 73 10.52 3.34 -16.59
C GLY A 73 10.86 4.83 -16.38
N PRO A 74 12.04 5.30 -16.83
CA PRO A 74 12.46 6.70 -16.69
C PRO A 74 11.63 7.58 -17.61
N SER A 75 10.53 8.10 -17.07
CA SER A 75 9.58 8.98 -17.76
C SER A 75 9.07 10.07 -16.84
N ARG A 76 8.30 11.03 -17.38
CA ARG A 76 7.73 12.14 -16.59
C ARG A 76 6.91 11.71 -15.38
N GLY A 77 6.28 10.52 -15.44
CA GLY A 77 5.51 9.97 -14.33
C GLY A 77 6.37 9.41 -13.19
N ASN A 78 7.67 9.20 -13.41
CA ASN A 78 8.57 8.62 -12.42
C ASN A 78 9.25 9.73 -11.57
N PRO A 79 8.98 9.83 -10.26
CA PRO A 79 9.55 10.89 -9.42
C PRO A 79 11.07 10.76 -9.23
N VAL A 80 11.62 9.54 -9.31
CA VAL A 80 13.07 9.31 -9.24
C VAL A 80 13.76 9.86 -10.50
N PHE A 81 13.16 9.66 -11.67
CA PHE A 81 13.64 10.24 -12.91
C PHE A 81 13.63 11.77 -12.86
N GLN A 82 12.54 12.38 -12.37
CA GLN A 82 12.43 13.83 -12.21
C GLN A 82 13.52 14.40 -11.30
N LEU A 83 13.72 13.80 -10.12
CA LEU A 83 14.77 14.23 -9.18
C LEU A 83 16.18 14.02 -9.76
N ALA A 84 16.42 12.90 -10.44
CA ALA A 84 17.71 12.63 -11.07
C ALA A 84 18.02 13.64 -12.19
N ALA A 85 17.01 14.05 -12.96
CA ALA A 85 17.14 15.09 -13.96
C ALA A 85 17.41 16.46 -13.32
N GLU A 86 16.67 16.83 -12.26
CA GLU A 86 16.86 18.09 -11.52
C GLU A 86 18.26 18.22 -10.93
N TYR A 87 18.80 17.12 -10.37
CA TYR A 87 20.16 17.08 -9.83
C TYR A 87 21.25 16.92 -10.89
N GLY A 88 20.91 16.85 -12.18
CA GLY A 88 21.88 16.70 -13.27
C GLY A 88 22.64 15.38 -13.22
N LEU A 89 21.98 14.30 -12.79
CA LEU A 89 22.57 12.97 -12.65
C LEU A 89 22.41 12.08 -13.89
N LEU A 90 21.60 12.53 -14.87
CA LEU A 90 21.29 11.81 -16.11
C LEU A 90 21.98 12.46 -17.31
N GLY A 91 22.31 11.64 -18.32
CA GLY A 91 22.87 12.11 -19.59
C GLY A 91 21.79 12.44 -20.63
N GLU A 92 22.21 12.94 -21.79
CA GLU A 92 21.30 13.35 -22.88
C GLU A 92 20.45 12.20 -23.42
N LYS A 93 21.01 10.99 -23.50
CA LYS A 93 20.28 9.81 -23.99
C LYS A 93 19.14 9.43 -23.05
N GLU A 94 19.44 9.38 -21.76
CA GLU A 94 18.48 9.03 -20.71
C GLU A 94 17.36 10.07 -20.60
N LEU A 95 17.67 11.34 -20.86
CA LEU A 95 16.70 12.45 -20.85
C LEU A 95 15.89 12.59 -22.15
N SER A 96 16.26 11.89 -23.22
CA SER A 96 15.62 12.05 -24.53
C SER A 96 14.13 11.65 -24.51
N GLU A 97 13.31 12.32 -25.32
CA GLU A 97 11.90 11.94 -25.49
C GLU A 97 11.75 10.53 -26.08
N GLU A 98 12.69 10.13 -26.95
CA GLU A 98 12.74 8.79 -27.52
C GLU A 98 12.85 7.73 -26.42
N ASN A 99 13.80 7.88 -25.49
CA ASN A 99 13.97 6.94 -24.38
C ASN A 99 12.73 6.85 -23.49
N GLN A 100 12.09 8.00 -23.20
CA GLN A 100 10.92 8.09 -22.32
C GLN A 100 9.64 7.45 -22.91
N LEU A 101 9.56 7.31 -24.23
CA LEU A 101 8.40 6.74 -24.93
C LEU A 101 8.50 5.24 -25.19
N VAL A 102 9.65 4.61 -24.91
CA VAL A 102 9.83 3.17 -25.13
C VAL A 102 8.91 2.39 -24.18
N GLU A 103 8.00 1.60 -24.74
CA GLU A 103 7.21 0.64 -24.00
C GLU A 103 7.99 -0.67 -23.87
N THR A 104 8.74 -0.83 -22.78
CA THR A 104 9.55 -2.04 -22.52
C THR A 104 8.75 -3.19 -21.90
N GLY A 105 7.51 -2.93 -21.48
CA GLY A 105 6.74 -3.88 -20.66
C GLY A 105 7.42 -4.21 -19.31
N GLY A 106 8.47 -3.48 -18.92
CA GLY A 106 9.24 -3.74 -17.70
C GLY A 106 10.48 -4.63 -17.90
N HIS A 107 10.84 -4.97 -19.14
CA HIS A 107 12.00 -5.81 -19.43
C HIS A 107 13.12 -5.05 -20.13
N VAL A 108 14.37 -5.28 -19.69
CA VAL A 108 15.55 -4.65 -20.30
C VAL A 108 15.94 -5.43 -21.56
N GLY A 109 15.66 -4.88 -22.74
CA GLY A 109 16.00 -5.44 -24.06
C GLY A 109 17.50 -5.33 -24.39
N LEU A 110 18.38 -5.86 -23.54
CA LEU A 110 19.83 -5.81 -23.77
C LEU A 110 20.26 -6.80 -24.87
N PRO A 111 21.15 -6.42 -25.79
CA PRO A 111 21.84 -7.36 -26.68
C PRO A 111 22.49 -8.49 -25.88
N CYS A 112 21.90 -9.67 -25.94
CA CYS A 112 22.30 -10.82 -25.14
C CYS A 112 22.93 -11.92 -25.99
N VAL A 113 23.87 -12.64 -25.39
CA VAL A 113 24.34 -13.93 -25.87
C VAL A 113 23.99 -14.96 -24.81
N SER A 114 23.26 -16.01 -25.21
CA SER A 114 22.86 -17.09 -24.32
C SER A 114 23.75 -18.31 -24.56
N TYR A 115 24.32 -18.85 -23.50
CA TYR A 115 25.15 -20.05 -23.52
C TYR A 115 24.52 -21.18 -22.71
N THR A 116 24.58 -22.40 -23.21
CA THR A 116 24.25 -23.59 -22.44
C THR A 116 25.36 -23.90 -21.42
N SER A 117 25.01 -24.68 -20.40
CA SER A 117 25.99 -25.20 -19.45
C SER A 117 27.03 -26.16 -20.04
N SER A 118 26.88 -26.60 -21.28
CA SER A 118 27.84 -27.44 -22.01
C SER A 118 28.81 -26.64 -22.87
N GLY A 119 28.68 -25.31 -22.91
CA GLY A 119 29.57 -24.45 -23.68
C GLY A 119 29.09 -24.14 -25.10
N VAL A 120 27.79 -24.37 -25.39
CA VAL A 120 27.21 -24.16 -26.73
C VAL A 120 26.37 -22.89 -26.73
N ARG A 121 26.50 -22.08 -27.78
CA ARG A 121 25.65 -20.89 -27.96
C ARG A 121 24.22 -21.31 -28.31
N VAL A 122 23.23 -20.80 -27.59
CA VAL A 122 21.81 -21.06 -27.85
C VAL A 122 21.35 -20.22 -29.05
N ASN A 123 20.48 -20.80 -29.88
CA ASN A 123 19.90 -20.10 -31.02
C ASN A 123 19.02 -18.93 -30.55
N LEU A 124 19.28 -17.72 -31.07
CA LEU A 124 18.56 -16.50 -30.70
C LEU A 124 17.05 -16.58 -30.98
N GLN A 125 16.65 -17.24 -32.07
CA GLN A 125 15.24 -17.42 -32.42
C GLN A 125 14.52 -18.31 -31.40
N LEU A 126 15.19 -19.34 -30.88
CA LEU A 126 14.63 -20.21 -29.85
C LEU A 126 14.48 -19.45 -28.52
N VAL A 127 15.47 -18.65 -28.14
CA VAL A 127 15.37 -17.79 -26.95
C VAL A 127 14.22 -16.79 -27.09
N ALA A 128 14.08 -16.14 -28.25
CA ALA A 128 12.99 -15.20 -28.52
C ALA A 128 11.61 -15.87 -28.53
N GLU A 129 11.50 -17.08 -29.07
CA GLU A 129 10.27 -17.90 -29.03
C GLU A 129 9.87 -18.18 -27.58
N MET A 130 10.80 -18.65 -26.75
CA MET A 130 10.54 -18.96 -25.35
C MET A 130 10.29 -17.71 -24.49
N ALA A 131 10.95 -16.59 -24.79
CA ALA A 131 10.65 -15.31 -24.15
C ALA A 131 9.23 -14.85 -24.46
N THR A 132 8.80 -14.95 -25.72
CA THR A 132 7.43 -14.60 -26.15
C THR A 132 6.40 -15.45 -25.42
N LEU A 133 6.65 -16.76 -25.30
CA LEU A 133 5.79 -17.65 -24.53
C LEU A 133 5.75 -17.24 -23.04
N PHE A 134 6.90 -17.12 -22.40
CA PHE A 134 6.98 -16.85 -20.96
C PHE A 134 6.34 -15.50 -20.59
N TYR A 135 6.70 -14.42 -21.27
CA TYR A 135 6.16 -13.09 -20.97
C TYR A 135 4.70 -12.94 -21.40
N GLY A 136 4.27 -13.65 -22.45
CA GLY A 136 2.85 -13.74 -22.78
C GLY A 136 2.02 -14.38 -21.66
N LEU A 137 2.57 -15.37 -20.95
CA LEU A 137 1.93 -15.95 -19.76
C LEU A 137 2.00 -15.00 -18.55
N ILE A 138 3.11 -14.29 -18.35
CA ILE A 138 3.21 -13.24 -17.32
C ILE A 138 2.13 -12.18 -17.54
N ASP A 139 1.92 -11.70 -18.76
CA ASP A 139 0.88 -10.71 -19.05
C ASP A 139 -0.54 -11.23 -18.78
N GLN A 140 -0.80 -12.52 -19.03
CA GLN A 140 -2.09 -13.16 -18.70
C GLN A 140 -2.40 -13.15 -17.20
N THR A 141 -1.39 -13.07 -16.33
CA THR A 141 -1.64 -13.00 -14.88
C THR A 141 -2.45 -11.77 -14.48
N ARG A 142 -2.43 -10.70 -15.29
CA ARG A 142 -3.19 -9.47 -15.05
C ARG A 142 -4.71 -9.69 -15.10
N GLU A 143 -5.17 -10.74 -15.76
CA GLU A 143 -6.58 -11.12 -15.79
C GLU A 143 -7.12 -11.50 -14.39
N PHE A 144 -6.24 -11.90 -13.47
CA PHE A 144 -6.62 -12.31 -12.13
C PHE A 144 -6.72 -11.15 -11.13
N LEU A 145 -6.35 -9.92 -11.52
CA LEU A 145 -6.38 -8.75 -10.63
C LEU A 145 -7.80 -8.45 -10.08
N GLN A 146 -8.83 -8.73 -10.86
CA GLN A 146 -10.23 -8.53 -10.46
C GLN A 146 -11.00 -9.85 -10.28
N ALA A 147 -10.31 -10.99 -10.32
CA ALA A 147 -10.95 -12.29 -10.18
C ALA A 147 -11.37 -12.51 -8.72
N ALA A 148 -12.61 -12.96 -8.51
CA ALA A 148 -13.12 -13.27 -7.17
C ALA A 148 -12.40 -14.47 -6.54
N GLU A 149 -11.92 -15.41 -7.37
CA GLU A 149 -11.12 -16.56 -6.98
C GLU A 149 -10.08 -16.84 -8.06
N THR A 150 -8.87 -17.24 -7.65
CA THR A 150 -7.82 -17.67 -8.58
C THR A 150 -7.81 -19.19 -8.74
N PRO A 151 -7.47 -19.71 -9.93
CA PRO A 151 -7.43 -21.16 -10.17
C PRO A 151 -6.31 -21.87 -9.40
N VAL A 152 -5.26 -21.13 -9.04
CA VAL A 152 -4.11 -21.56 -8.25
C VAL A 152 -3.66 -20.39 -7.36
N PRO A 153 -2.96 -20.64 -6.25
CA PRO A 153 -2.60 -19.58 -5.31
C PRO A 153 -1.41 -18.73 -5.78
N SER A 154 -0.53 -19.27 -6.64
CA SER A 154 0.74 -18.63 -6.99
C SER A 154 0.94 -18.41 -8.49
N VAL A 155 1.78 -17.44 -8.83
CA VAL A 155 2.22 -17.16 -10.20
C VAL A 155 2.96 -18.38 -10.76
N GLY A 156 3.86 -18.97 -9.98
CA GLY A 156 4.64 -20.12 -10.41
C GLY A 156 3.79 -21.33 -10.77
N GLU A 157 2.78 -21.67 -9.96
CA GLU A 157 1.85 -22.77 -10.28
C GLU A 157 1.05 -22.51 -11.56
N PHE A 158 0.63 -21.26 -11.79
CA PHE A 158 -0.06 -20.87 -13.01
C PHE A 158 0.85 -21.06 -14.23
N LEU A 159 2.05 -20.48 -14.19
CA LEU A 159 3.02 -20.59 -15.28
C LEU A 159 3.36 -22.05 -15.60
N ARG A 160 3.64 -22.87 -14.57
CA ARG A 160 3.93 -24.30 -14.77
C ARG A 160 2.74 -25.05 -15.37
N LYS A 161 1.52 -24.74 -14.94
CA LYS A 161 0.30 -25.35 -15.50
C LYS A 161 0.12 -25.01 -16.98
N GLU A 162 0.29 -23.76 -17.37
CA GLU A 162 0.14 -23.35 -18.77
C GLU A 162 1.30 -23.88 -19.63
N ILE A 163 2.54 -23.85 -19.13
CA ILE A 163 3.69 -24.44 -19.83
C ILE A 163 3.49 -25.94 -20.08
N ARG A 164 2.95 -26.72 -19.13
CA ARG A 164 2.62 -28.14 -19.36
C ARG A 164 1.65 -28.33 -20.53
N GLN A 165 0.67 -27.44 -20.68
CA GLN A 165 -0.29 -27.50 -21.79
C GLN A 165 0.40 -27.22 -23.12
N HIS A 166 1.27 -26.21 -23.17
CA HIS A 166 2.07 -25.90 -24.38
C HIS A 166 3.02 -27.04 -24.75
N VAL A 167 3.73 -27.62 -23.77
CA VAL A 167 4.68 -28.73 -23.97
C VAL A 167 3.99 -29.96 -24.58
N ALA A 168 2.74 -30.24 -24.20
CA ALA A 168 1.97 -31.35 -24.77
C ALA A 168 1.72 -31.21 -26.29
N GLY A 169 1.78 -29.99 -26.82
CA GLY A 169 1.63 -29.70 -28.25
C GLY A 169 2.94 -29.67 -29.05
N TRP A 170 4.11 -29.77 -28.39
CA TRP A 170 5.41 -29.73 -29.05
C TRP A 170 5.67 -31.03 -29.84
N THR A 171 6.07 -30.89 -31.10
CA THR A 171 6.30 -32.00 -32.05
C THR A 171 7.78 -32.25 -32.34
N GLU A 172 8.66 -31.42 -31.77
CA GLU A 172 10.10 -31.50 -31.89
C GLU A 172 10.69 -32.73 -31.19
N ASP A 173 11.97 -33.00 -31.42
CA ASP A 173 12.70 -34.06 -30.72
C ASP A 173 12.90 -33.72 -29.23
N GLU A 174 13.15 -34.76 -28.43
CA GLU A 174 13.26 -34.61 -26.97
C GLU A 174 14.41 -33.71 -26.51
N GLU A 175 15.52 -33.64 -27.26
CA GLU A 175 16.64 -32.76 -26.89
C GLU A 175 16.28 -31.29 -27.13
N THR A 176 15.60 -30.99 -28.24
CA THR A 176 15.03 -29.65 -28.48
C THR A 176 14.02 -29.25 -27.40
N LYS A 177 13.14 -30.17 -26.97
CA LYS A 177 12.17 -29.90 -25.90
C LYS A 177 12.85 -29.62 -24.56
N LYS A 178 13.85 -30.42 -24.18
CA LYS A 178 14.65 -30.18 -22.96
C LYS A 178 15.35 -28.83 -23.00
N LEU A 179 15.92 -28.45 -24.14
CA LEU A 179 16.55 -27.14 -24.30
C LEU A 179 15.53 -26.01 -24.15
N LYS A 180 14.34 -26.12 -24.76
CA LYS A 180 13.25 -25.15 -24.58
C LYS A 180 12.85 -25.02 -23.09
N LEU A 181 12.72 -26.13 -22.37
CA LEU A 181 12.43 -26.13 -20.93
C LEU A 181 13.56 -25.51 -20.09
N ALA A 182 14.83 -25.77 -20.42
CA ALA A 182 15.97 -25.16 -19.76
C ALA A 182 16.02 -23.63 -19.97
N VAL A 183 15.67 -23.16 -21.17
CA VAL A 183 15.51 -21.72 -21.46
C VAL A 183 14.37 -21.11 -20.66
N LEU A 184 13.22 -21.79 -20.58
CA LEU A 184 12.11 -21.34 -19.72
C LEU A 184 12.53 -21.28 -18.25
N ASN A 185 13.29 -22.25 -17.75
CA ASN A 185 13.83 -22.23 -16.39
C ASN A 185 14.73 -21.00 -16.14
N ALA A 186 15.53 -20.58 -17.13
CA ALA A 186 16.31 -19.36 -17.03
C ALA A 186 15.43 -18.10 -16.89
N PHE A 187 14.27 -18.06 -17.56
CA PHE A 187 13.30 -16.98 -17.37
C PHE A 187 12.60 -17.02 -16.00
N PHE A 188 12.29 -18.20 -15.45
CA PHE A 188 11.83 -18.31 -14.05
C PHE A 188 12.85 -17.73 -13.06
N ASN A 189 14.14 -18.03 -13.24
CA ASN A 189 15.20 -17.50 -12.39
C ASN A 189 15.35 -15.97 -12.54
N LEU A 190 15.19 -15.45 -13.75
CA LEU A 190 15.14 -14.01 -14.01
C LEU A 190 13.96 -13.36 -13.30
N GLU A 191 12.77 -13.95 -13.40
CA GLU A 191 11.56 -13.42 -12.74
C GLU A 191 11.68 -13.48 -11.20
N CYS A 192 12.38 -14.48 -10.67
CA CYS A 192 12.74 -14.53 -9.25
C CYS A 192 13.64 -13.34 -8.86
N CYS A 193 14.57 -12.93 -9.73
CA CYS A 193 15.37 -11.72 -9.51
C CYS A 193 14.49 -10.46 -9.58
N VAL A 194 13.59 -10.35 -10.56
CA VAL A 194 12.67 -9.19 -10.70
C VAL A 194 11.78 -9.05 -9.46
N SER A 195 11.14 -10.13 -9.04
CA SER A 195 10.26 -10.17 -7.87
C SER A 195 11.01 -10.19 -6.53
N GLY A 196 12.31 -10.50 -6.52
CA GLY A 196 13.08 -10.63 -5.28
C GLY A 196 12.61 -11.79 -4.42
N THR A 197 12.30 -12.93 -5.03
CA THR A 197 11.77 -14.14 -4.38
C THR A 197 12.69 -15.34 -4.61
N HIS A 198 12.56 -16.38 -3.79
CA HIS A 198 13.21 -17.66 -4.03
C HIS A 198 12.54 -18.47 -5.15
N SER A 199 11.21 -18.40 -5.25
CA SER A 199 10.41 -19.07 -6.27
C SER A 199 9.18 -18.24 -6.61
N MET A 200 8.76 -18.30 -7.87
CA MET A 200 7.47 -17.74 -8.30
C MET A 200 6.27 -18.47 -7.67
N ASP A 201 6.47 -19.66 -7.10
CA ASP A 201 5.44 -20.38 -6.34
C ASP A 201 5.14 -19.69 -4.99
N LEU A 202 6.01 -18.78 -4.54
CA LEU A 202 5.80 -17.97 -3.34
C LEU A 202 5.09 -16.64 -3.64
N VAL A 203 4.93 -16.27 -4.90
CA VAL A 203 4.32 -14.99 -5.32
C VAL A 203 2.84 -15.21 -5.59
N ALA A 204 1.97 -14.44 -4.93
CA ALA A 204 0.52 -14.58 -5.05
C ALA A 204 0.03 -14.21 -6.46
N LEU A 205 -0.84 -15.03 -7.05
CA LEU A 205 -1.31 -14.83 -8.43
C LEU A 205 -2.20 -13.58 -8.59
N ALA A 206 -3.23 -13.44 -7.76
CA ALA A 206 -4.22 -12.36 -7.91
C ALA A 206 -3.62 -10.95 -7.82
N PRO A 207 -2.82 -10.62 -6.78
CA PRO A 207 -2.27 -9.28 -6.61
C PRO A 207 -1.03 -9.01 -7.48
N PHE A 208 -0.50 -9.99 -8.22
CA PHE A 208 0.72 -9.81 -9.02
C PHE A 208 0.56 -8.70 -10.07
N GLY A 209 -0.64 -8.57 -10.65
CA GLY A 209 -0.98 -7.51 -11.61
C GLY A 209 -1.17 -6.11 -11.01
N GLU A 210 -1.12 -5.94 -9.69
CA GLU A 210 -1.22 -4.61 -9.04
C GLU A 210 0.04 -3.76 -9.30
N TYR A 211 1.19 -4.40 -9.53
CA TYR A 211 2.44 -3.71 -9.81
C TYR A 211 2.35 -2.93 -11.12
N THR A 212 2.61 -1.63 -11.05
CA THR A 212 2.56 -0.74 -12.21
C THR A 212 3.96 -0.54 -12.79
N VAL A 213 4.10 -0.87 -14.07
CA VAL A 213 5.29 -0.54 -14.87
C VAL A 213 5.09 0.81 -15.54
N LEU A 214 6.05 1.72 -15.34
CA LEU A 214 6.07 3.01 -16.03
C LEU A 214 6.77 2.90 -17.39
N PRO A 215 6.42 3.74 -18.39
CA PRO A 215 7.09 3.73 -19.68
C PRO A 215 8.52 4.26 -19.56
N GLY A 216 9.33 3.94 -20.56
CA GLY A 216 10.70 4.37 -20.70
C GLY A 216 11.68 3.18 -20.68
N LEU A 217 12.76 3.28 -21.44
CA LEU A 217 13.84 2.30 -21.39
C LEU A 217 14.68 2.55 -20.14
N ASP A 218 14.74 1.54 -19.26
CA ASP A 218 15.46 1.57 -17.99
C ASP A 218 16.88 2.10 -18.15
N CYS A 219 17.26 3.05 -17.29
CA CYS A 219 18.55 3.71 -17.35
C CYS A 219 19.32 3.61 -16.03
N THR A 220 20.63 3.83 -16.10
CA THR A 220 21.55 3.78 -14.94
C THR A 220 22.12 5.15 -14.62
N PHE A 221 22.79 5.28 -13.48
CA PHE A 221 23.46 6.51 -13.07
C PHE A 221 24.94 6.42 -13.39
N SER A 222 25.39 7.17 -14.40
CA SER A 222 26.80 7.15 -14.83
C SER A 222 27.83 7.46 -13.72
N LYS A 223 27.41 8.19 -12.68
CA LYS A 223 28.24 8.56 -11.51
C LYS A 223 27.86 7.82 -10.22
N GLY A 224 26.96 6.86 -10.28
CA GLY A 224 26.45 6.15 -9.12
C GLY A 224 25.08 6.64 -8.66
N TYR A 225 24.15 5.72 -8.43
CA TYR A 225 22.79 5.93 -7.95
C TYR A 225 22.78 6.65 -6.60
N GLN A 226 23.76 6.37 -5.74
CA GLN A 226 23.91 7.02 -4.43
C GLN A 226 24.08 8.55 -4.53
N GLY A 227 24.48 9.07 -5.69
CA GLY A 227 24.45 10.51 -5.99
C GLY A 227 23.09 11.14 -5.73
N LEU A 228 21.99 10.45 -6.05
CA LEU A 228 20.62 10.92 -5.81
C LEU A 228 20.37 11.19 -4.32
N THR A 229 20.66 10.19 -3.48
CA THR A 229 20.45 10.30 -2.03
C THR A 229 21.43 11.28 -1.37
N ASN A 230 22.63 11.44 -1.93
CA ASN A 230 23.60 12.43 -1.47
C ASN A 230 23.10 13.86 -1.75
N CYS A 231 22.52 14.12 -2.94
CA CYS A 231 21.90 15.40 -3.27
C CYS A 231 20.70 15.70 -2.37
N MET A 232 19.83 14.72 -2.13
CA MET A 232 18.70 14.86 -1.21
C MET A 232 19.17 15.22 0.21
N MET A 233 20.17 14.50 0.73
CA MET A 233 20.74 14.76 2.04
C MET A 233 21.39 16.15 2.13
N ALA A 234 22.13 16.57 1.10
CA ALA A 234 22.77 17.88 1.05
C ALA A 234 21.77 19.05 1.02
N SER A 235 20.50 18.80 0.66
CA SER A 235 19.43 19.80 0.72
C SER A 235 18.81 19.98 2.11
N LEU A 236 19.13 19.10 3.06
CA LEU A 236 18.67 19.19 4.44
C LEU A 236 19.55 20.16 5.26
N PRO A 237 19.01 20.79 6.31
CA PRO A 237 19.82 21.57 7.25
C PRO A 237 20.98 20.74 7.82
N GLU A 238 22.08 21.41 8.17
CA GLU A 238 23.22 20.75 8.84
C GLU A 238 22.77 19.99 10.10
N ASP A 239 23.43 18.87 10.38
CA ASP A 239 23.16 17.98 11.52
C ASP A 239 21.73 17.39 11.61
N THR A 240 20.94 17.48 10.53
CA THR A 240 19.63 16.83 10.46
C THR A 240 19.76 15.30 10.51
N VAL A 241 20.76 14.74 9.84
CA VAL A 241 21.00 13.29 9.79
C VAL A 241 22.09 12.90 10.78
N VAL A 242 21.77 11.97 11.68
CA VAL A 242 22.68 11.40 12.68
C VAL A 242 23.01 9.97 12.28
N PHE A 243 24.27 9.75 11.89
CA PHE A 243 24.79 8.43 11.51
C PHE A 243 25.23 7.60 12.71
N GLU A 244 25.42 6.31 12.48
CA GLU A 244 25.84 5.34 13.52
C GLU A 244 24.95 5.41 14.76
N LYS A 245 23.65 5.67 14.53
CA LYS A 245 22.65 5.86 15.58
C LYS A 245 21.52 4.84 15.40
N PRO A 246 21.82 3.54 15.56
CA PRO A 246 20.81 2.50 15.42
C PRO A 246 19.75 2.65 16.53
N VAL A 247 18.49 2.69 16.10
CA VAL A 247 17.35 2.68 17.00
C VAL A 247 17.13 1.26 17.51
N LYS A 248 16.94 1.11 18.82
CA LYS A 248 16.69 -0.16 19.48
C LYS A 248 15.20 -0.39 19.72
N THR A 249 14.51 0.59 20.31
CA THR A 249 13.08 0.47 20.65
C THR A 249 12.39 1.83 20.52
N ILE A 250 11.21 1.83 19.92
CA ILE A 250 10.32 2.99 19.85
C ILE A 250 9.24 2.82 20.92
N HIS A 251 9.33 3.62 21.98
CA HIS A 251 8.32 3.66 23.03
C HIS A 251 7.22 4.66 22.64
N TRP A 252 5.99 4.20 22.42
CA TRP A 252 4.87 5.02 21.95
C TRP A 252 3.63 4.86 22.84
N ASN A 253 2.59 5.67 22.60
CA ASN A 253 1.38 5.71 23.43
C ASN A 253 1.67 5.97 24.93
N GLY A 254 2.67 6.80 25.20
CA GLY A 254 3.12 7.12 26.55
C GLY A 254 3.06 8.61 26.88
N ALA A 255 3.59 8.97 28.05
CA ALA A 255 3.80 10.34 28.48
C ALA A 255 5.23 10.45 29.01
N PHE A 256 6.17 10.77 28.12
CA PHE A 256 7.60 10.78 28.39
C PHE A 256 8.07 12.21 28.68
N GLN A 257 8.57 12.46 29.88
CA GLN A 257 9.09 13.78 30.25
C GLN A 257 10.52 13.96 29.74
N GLU A 258 10.79 15.10 29.12
CA GLU A 258 12.14 15.51 28.76
C GLU A 258 12.99 15.75 30.02
N ALA A 259 14.28 15.41 29.96
CA ALA A 259 15.22 15.58 31.06
C ALA A 259 15.58 17.06 31.38
N ALA A 260 15.04 18.03 30.64
CA ALA A 260 15.18 19.46 30.89
C ALA A 260 14.20 19.95 31.98
N PHE A 261 14.48 21.09 32.64
CA PHE A 261 13.57 21.66 33.64
C PHE A 261 13.13 23.09 33.24
N PRO A 262 11.80 23.36 33.10
CA PRO A 262 10.68 22.42 33.20
C PRO A 262 10.61 21.46 31.98
N GLY A 263 10.36 20.17 32.24
CA GLY A 263 10.36 19.14 31.20
C GLY A 263 9.06 19.10 30.42
N GLU A 264 9.14 19.24 29.10
CA GLU A 264 8.02 19.02 28.18
C GLU A 264 7.66 17.52 28.14
N THR A 265 6.38 17.19 27.99
CA THR A 265 5.90 15.80 27.90
C THR A 265 5.66 15.42 26.44
N PHE A 266 6.17 14.26 26.02
CA PHE A 266 6.07 13.77 24.65
C PHE A 266 5.32 12.43 24.59
N PRO A 267 4.56 12.17 23.50
CA PRO A 267 3.83 10.91 23.31
C PRO A 267 4.72 9.72 22.94
N VAL A 268 5.94 9.99 22.44
CA VAL A 268 6.90 8.98 21.96
C VAL A 268 8.30 9.25 22.48
N SER A 269 9.05 8.20 22.78
CA SER A 269 10.48 8.23 23.10
C SER A 269 11.21 7.15 22.30
N VAL A 270 12.22 7.53 21.54
CA VAL A 270 13.05 6.61 20.75
C VAL A 270 14.32 6.28 21.53
N GLU A 271 14.50 5.01 21.91
CA GLU A 271 15.72 4.48 22.53
C GLU A 271 16.67 3.96 21.44
N CYS A 272 17.92 4.41 21.47
CA CYS A 272 19.00 3.94 20.59
C CYS A 272 19.84 2.83 21.27
N GLU A 273 20.58 2.04 20.50
CA GLU A 273 21.40 0.94 21.03
C GLU A 273 22.52 1.43 21.98
N ASP A 274 22.99 2.66 21.79
CA ASP A 274 23.98 3.31 22.66
C ASP A 274 23.40 3.90 23.96
N GLY A 275 22.08 3.77 24.16
CA GLY A 275 21.36 4.25 25.34
C GLY A 275 20.82 5.68 25.21
N ASP A 276 21.10 6.39 24.11
CA ASP A 276 20.49 7.70 23.87
C ASP A 276 18.97 7.59 23.76
N ARG A 277 18.26 8.61 24.29
CA ARG A 277 16.80 8.70 24.22
C ARG A 277 16.37 10.02 23.61
N PHE A 278 15.55 9.94 22.57
CA PHE A 278 15.03 11.10 21.86
C PHE A 278 13.50 11.20 22.07
N PRO A 279 13.02 12.20 22.83
CA PRO A 279 11.59 12.46 22.94
C PRO A 279 11.06 13.09 21.65
N ALA A 280 9.89 12.65 21.19
CA ALA A 280 9.30 13.10 19.92
C ALA A 280 7.77 13.17 19.96
N HIS A 281 7.22 14.06 19.15
CA HIS A 281 5.79 14.13 18.87
C HIS A 281 5.39 13.09 17.81
N HIS A 282 6.25 12.91 16.80
CA HIS A 282 6.02 11.98 15.70
C HIS A 282 7.30 11.20 15.38
N VAL A 283 7.14 9.93 15.00
CA VAL A 283 8.22 9.09 14.50
C VAL A 283 7.80 8.49 13.16
N ILE A 284 8.59 8.74 12.11
CA ILE A 284 8.42 8.15 10.79
C ILE A 284 9.39 6.97 10.69
N VAL A 285 8.85 5.75 10.64
CA VAL A 285 9.65 4.53 10.57
C VAL A 285 9.83 4.14 9.11
N THR A 286 11.08 4.12 8.64
CA THR A 286 11.44 3.74 7.26
C THR A 286 12.43 2.59 7.19
N VAL A 287 12.56 1.84 8.29
CA VAL A 287 13.41 0.65 8.33
C VAL A 287 12.87 -0.43 7.38
N PRO A 288 13.74 -1.27 6.78
CA PRO A 288 13.31 -2.31 5.83
C PRO A 288 12.38 -3.34 6.46
N LEU A 289 11.49 -3.92 5.65
CA LEU A 289 10.55 -4.96 6.09
C LEU A 289 11.27 -6.20 6.66
N GLY A 290 12.43 -6.59 6.11
CA GLY A 290 13.23 -7.69 6.67
C GLY A 290 13.67 -7.42 8.12
N PHE A 291 14.12 -6.20 8.41
CA PHE A 291 14.43 -5.78 9.78
C PHE A 291 13.18 -5.82 10.67
N LEU A 292 12.04 -5.32 10.19
CA LEU A 292 10.77 -5.39 10.95
C LEU A 292 10.35 -6.83 11.26
N LYS A 293 10.52 -7.77 10.32
CA LYS A 293 10.16 -9.18 10.52
C LYS A 293 10.96 -9.82 11.65
N GLU A 294 12.25 -9.50 11.75
CA GLU A 294 13.13 -10.07 12.78
C GLU A 294 12.97 -9.40 14.15
N HIS A 295 12.77 -8.09 14.17
CA HIS A 295 12.73 -7.30 15.41
C HIS A 295 11.32 -6.89 15.83
N LEU A 296 10.27 -7.45 15.22
CA LEU A 296 8.86 -7.08 15.42
C LEU A 296 8.46 -6.98 16.90
N ASP A 297 8.90 -7.94 17.69
CA ASP A 297 8.51 -8.08 19.10
C ASP A 297 9.33 -7.17 20.06
N THR A 298 10.38 -6.52 19.57
CA THR A 298 11.33 -5.73 20.40
C THR A 298 11.50 -4.28 19.95
N PHE A 299 11.21 -3.98 18.69
CA PHE A 299 11.41 -2.66 18.11
C PHE A 299 10.31 -1.66 18.49
N PHE A 300 9.13 -2.14 18.92
CA PHE A 300 8.01 -1.30 19.36
C PHE A 300 7.55 -1.68 20.76
N ASP A 301 7.33 -0.66 21.59
CA ASP A 301 6.78 -0.79 22.95
C ASP A 301 5.71 0.29 23.18
N PRO A 302 4.43 -0.06 23.41
CA PRO A 302 3.86 -1.40 23.41
C PRO A 302 3.94 -2.08 22.02
N PRO A 303 3.67 -3.40 21.91
CA PRO A 303 3.66 -4.09 20.63
C PRO A 303 2.69 -3.46 19.61
N LEU A 304 2.99 -3.62 18.33
CA LEU A 304 2.10 -3.17 17.24
C LEU A 304 0.73 -3.86 17.32
N PRO A 305 -0.35 -3.21 16.83
CA PRO A 305 -1.65 -3.87 16.66
C PRO A 305 -1.53 -5.17 15.84
N ALA A 306 -2.34 -6.17 16.21
CA ALA A 306 -2.26 -7.52 15.63
C ALA A 306 -2.35 -7.52 14.11
N GLU A 307 -3.25 -6.73 13.51
CA GLU A 307 -3.43 -6.65 12.06
C GLU A 307 -2.16 -6.15 11.34
N LYS A 308 -1.49 -5.12 11.87
CA LYS A 308 -0.23 -4.61 11.32
C LYS A 308 0.92 -5.60 11.51
N ALA A 309 0.98 -6.27 12.67
CA ALA A 309 1.96 -7.31 12.94
C ALA A 309 1.79 -8.52 11.99
N GLU A 310 0.55 -8.94 11.73
CA GLU A 310 0.25 -10.00 10.77
C GLU A 310 0.58 -9.58 9.32
N ALA A 311 0.29 -8.34 8.92
CA ALA A 311 0.71 -7.83 7.61
C ALA A 311 2.23 -7.92 7.43
N ILE A 312 3.01 -7.49 8.44
CA ILE A 312 4.48 -7.62 8.43
C ILE A 312 4.91 -9.09 8.27
N ARG A 313 4.22 -10.03 8.90
CA ARG A 313 4.54 -11.47 8.78
C ARG A 313 4.20 -12.03 7.39
N LYS A 314 3.04 -11.66 6.83
CA LYS A 314 2.52 -12.20 5.56
C LYS A 314 3.24 -11.68 4.32
N ILE A 315 3.58 -10.39 4.25
CA ILE A 315 4.23 -9.81 3.06
C ILE A 315 5.58 -10.50 2.83
N GLY A 316 5.89 -10.87 1.59
CA GLY A 316 7.16 -11.48 1.22
C GLY A 316 8.31 -10.48 1.31
N PHE A 317 9.49 -10.94 1.74
CA PHE A 317 10.72 -10.15 1.70
C PHE A 317 11.87 -11.10 1.38
N GLY A 318 12.41 -11.01 0.17
CA GLY A 318 13.41 -11.96 -0.29
C GLY A 318 14.72 -11.31 -0.70
N THR A 319 15.64 -12.16 -1.14
CA THR A 319 17.04 -11.82 -1.34
C THR A 319 17.39 -11.85 -2.82
N ASN A 320 18.02 -10.79 -3.31
CA ASN A 320 18.65 -10.69 -4.62
C ASN A 320 20.01 -10.00 -4.43
N ASN A 321 21.09 -10.67 -4.86
CA ASN A 321 22.46 -10.21 -4.74
C ASN A 321 23.15 -10.07 -6.09
N LYS A 322 24.23 -9.30 -6.07
CA LYS A 322 25.12 -9.08 -7.21
C LYS A 322 26.51 -9.62 -6.91
N ILE A 323 27.15 -10.14 -7.95
CA ILE A 323 28.53 -10.62 -7.91
C ILE A 323 29.31 -9.97 -9.06
N PHE A 324 30.21 -9.06 -8.72
CA PHE A 324 31.08 -8.37 -9.65
C PHE A 324 32.39 -9.12 -9.81
N LEU A 325 32.79 -9.40 -11.04
CA LEU A 325 34.02 -10.10 -11.37
C LEU A 325 34.90 -9.21 -12.25
N GLU A 326 36.12 -8.94 -11.80
CA GLU A 326 37.11 -8.14 -12.50
C GLU A 326 37.96 -9.00 -13.44
N PHE A 327 38.16 -8.55 -14.68
CA PHE A 327 39.02 -9.19 -15.66
C PHE A 327 40.08 -8.22 -16.17
N GLU A 328 41.26 -8.78 -16.49
CA GLU A 328 42.34 -8.06 -17.16
C GLU A 328 42.02 -7.74 -18.61
N GLU A 329 41.46 -8.72 -19.32
CA GLU A 329 41.07 -8.60 -20.72
C GLU A 329 39.64 -9.15 -20.86
N PRO A 330 38.77 -8.50 -21.65
CA PRO A 330 37.44 -8.99 -21.90
C PRO A 330 37.52 -10.22 -22.81
N PHE A 331 36.83 -11.31 -22.42
CA PHE A 331 36.71 -12.50 -23.26
C PHE A 331 35.43 -12.49 -24.11
N TRP A 332 34.54 -11.55 -23.85
CA TRP A 332 33.27 -11.36 -24.55
C TRP A 332 33.40 -10.35 -25.69
N GLU A 333 32.44 -10.38 -26.61
CA GLU A 333 32.40 -9.45 -27.75
C GLU A 333 32.13 -8.00 -27.28
N PRO A 334 32.69 -6.97 -27.96
CA PRO A 334 32.54 -5.58 -27.55
C PRO A 334 31.09 -5.08 -27.43
N ASP A 335 30.19 -5.59 -28.26
CA ASP A 335 28.77 -5.20 -28.27
C ASP A 335 27.90 -6.05 -27.33
N CYS A 336 28.49 -7.01 -26.61
CA CYS A 336 27.77 -7.86 -25.66
C CYS A 336 27.42 -7.06 -24.40
N GLN A 337 26.13 -7.01 -24.06
CA GLN A 337 25.65 -6.34 -22.83
C GLN A 337 25.16 -7.34 -21.77
N LEU A 338 24.79 -8.55 -22.17
CA LEU A 338 24.36 -9.61 -21.27
C LEU A 338 24.86 -10.98 -21.75
N ILE A 339 25.55 -11.70 -20.86
CA ILE A 339 25.90 -13.12 -21.01
C ILE A 339 24.87 -13.92 -20.22
N GLN A 340 23.84 -14.43 -20.88
CA GLN A 340 22.81 -15.26 -20.24
C GLN A 340 23.27 -16.71 -20.14
N VAL A 341 22.99 -17.37 -19.02
CA VAL A 341 23.32 -18.78 -18.81
C VAL A 341 22.05 -19.63 -18.81
N VAL A 342 22.05 -20.69 -19.63
CA VAL A 342 21.00 -21.69 -19.72
C VAL A 342 21.54 -23.00 -19.17
N TRP A 343 21.02 -23.42 -18.01
CA TRP A 343 21.44 -24.66 -17.36
C TRP A 343 20.72 -25.84 -17.99
N GLU A 344 21.46 -26.69 -18.72
CA GLU A 344 20.87 -27.90 -19.33
C GLU A 344 20.39 -28.87 -18.26
N ASP A 345 19.47 -29.75 -18.66
CA ASP A 345 18.81 -30.72 -17.78
C ASP A 345 18.12 -30.06 -16.58
N THR A 346 17.69 -28.80 -16.74
CA THR A 346 16.79 -28.12 -15.80
C THR A 346 15.46 -27.85 -16.46
N SER A 347 14.39 -27.91 -15.67
CA SER A 347 13.03 -27.69 -16.14
C SER A 347 12.22 -27.01 -15.04
N PRO A 348 11.41 -25.99 -15.36
CA PRO A 348 10.48 -25.43 -14.40
C PRO A 348 9.33 -26.40 -14.10
N LEU A 349 9.27 -27.60 -14.69
CA LEU A 349 8.21 -28.58 -14.44
C LEU A 349 8.62 -29.70 -13.49
N GLU A 350 9.90 -29.76 -13.11
CA GLU A 350 10.46 -30.80 -12.25
C GLU A 350 10.73 -30.26 -10.83
N ASP A 351 10.55 -31.13 -9.83
CA ASP A 351 10.90 -30.92 -8.42
C ASP A 351 11.76 -32.11 -7.99
N PRO A 352 13.02 -31.96 -7.50
CA PRO A 352 13.56 -30.82 -6.78
C PRO A 352 14.89 -30.28 -7.32
N ALA A 353 15.23 -29.06 -6.92
CA ALA A 353 16.58 -28.52 -7.07
C ALA A 353 17.61 -29.39 -6.30
N PRO A 354 18.84 -29.56 -6.81
CA PRO A 354 19.91 -30.24 -6.08
C PRO A 354 20.20 -29.56 -4.73
N ALA A 355 20.92 -30.23 -3.85
CA ALA A 355 21.39 -29.61 -2.61
C ALA A 355 22.11 -28.28 -2.91
N LEU A 356 21.81 -27.22 -2.16
CA LEU A 356 22.32 -25.86 -2.41
C LEU A 356 23.85 -25.84 -2.58
N ARG A 357 24.57 -26.62 -1.77
CA ARG A 357 26.03 -26.75 -1.82
C ARG A 357 26.54 -27.13 -3.21
N ASP A 358 25.82 -27.97 -3.93
CA ASP A 358 26.27 -28.57 -5.20
C ASP A 358 25.83 -27.76 -6.43
N ALA A 359 24.88 -26.83 -6.25
CA ALA A 359 24.20 -26.20 -7.38
C ALA A 359 23.70 -24.76 -7.17
N TRP A 360 24.09 -24.05 -6.11
CA TRP A 360 23.63 -22.67 -5.86
C TRP A 360 23.82 -21.76 -7.07
N PHE A 361 24.95 -21.91 -7.79
CA PHE A 361 25.28 -21.13 -8.98
C PHE A 361 24.30 -21.37 -10.15
N ARG A 362 23.51 -22.44 -10.15
CA ARG A 362 22.47 -22.70 -11.17
C ARG A 362 21.29 -21.74 -11.09
N LYS A 363 21.17 -20.99 -9.98
CA LYS A 363 20.19 -19.90 -9.83
C LYS A 363 20.69 -18.58 -10.41
N LEU A 364 21.97 -18.49 -10.79
CA LEU A 364 22.53 -17.34 -11.49
C LEU A 364 21.90 -17.23 -12.89
N ILE A 365 21.38 -16.04 -13.21
CA ILE A 365 20.71 -15.79 -14.50
C ILE A 365 21.69 -15.50 -15.64
N GLY A 366 22.91 -15.13 -15.29
CA GLY A 366 23.93 -14.64 -16.21
C GLY A 366 24.67 -13.43 -15.65
N PHE A 367 25.38 -12.74 -16.54
CA PHE A 367 26.25 -11.61 -16.22
C PHE A 367 25.96 -10.43 -17.13
N VAL A 368 25.59 -9.29 -16.55
CA VAL A 368 25.55 -8.01 -17.26
C VAL A 368 26.98 -7.51 -17.43
N VAL A 369 27.32 -7.09 -18.64
CA VAL A 369 28.61 -6.45 -18.94
C VAL A 369 28.52 -5.00 -18.50
N LEU A 370 29.35 -4.58 -17.55
CA LEU A 370 29.41 -3.18 -17.14
C LEU A 370 30.27 -2.36 -18.11
N PRO A 371 30.02 -1.05 -18.24
CA PRO A 371 30.93 -0.16 -18.96
C PRO A 371 32.36 -0.29 -18.44
N ALA A 372 33.35 -0.25 -19.35
CA ALA A 372 34.75 -0.37 -18.96
C ALA A 372 35.21 0.81 -18.08
N PHE A 373 35.92 0.50 -16.99
CA PHE A 373 36.47 1.49 -16.08
C PHE A 373 37.96 1.70 -16.40
N GLY A 374 38.23 2.50 -17.44
CA GLY A 374 39.58 2.61 -17.99
C GLY A 374 39.99 1.31 -18.68
N SER A 375 41.03 0.64 -18.18
CA SER A 375 41.49 -0.67 -18.67
C SER A 375 40.94 -1.86 -17.88
N VAL A 376 39.89 -1.64 -17.08
CA VAL A 376 39.31 -2.67 -16.22
C VAL A 376 37.96 -3.11 -16.78
N HIS A 377 37.78 -4.43 -16.87
CA HIS A 377 36.61 -5.06 -17.46
C HIS A 377 35.82 -5.80 -16.38
N VAL A 378 34.52 -5.53 -16.25
CA VAL A 378 33.72 -6.04 -15.13
C VAL A 378 32.44 -6.70 -15.61
N LEU A 379 32.20 -7.92 -15.10
CA LEU A 379 30.91 -8.62 -15.22
C LEU A 379 30.13 -8.51 -13.92
N CYS A 380 28.82 -8.33 -14.00
CA CYS A 380 27.89 -8.29 -12.86
C CYS A 380 26.88 -9.44 -12.96
N GLY A 381 27.09 -10.49 -12.16
CA GLY A 381 26.16 -11.60 -12.02
C GLY A 381 25.02 -11.28 -11.07
N PHE A 382 23.83 -11.81 -11.33
CA PHE A 382 22.62 -11.64 -10.49
C PHE A 382 22.10 -12.99 -10.02
N ILE A 383 21.74 -13.08 -8.73
CA ILE A 383 21.25 -14.30 -8.10
C ILE A 383 20.25 -13.98 -6.99
N ALA A 384 19.09 -14.64 -7.03
CA ALA A 384 18.01 -14.48 -6.06
C ALA A 384 17.70 -15.76 -5.27
N GLY A 385 16.96 -15.61 -4.18
CA GLY A 385 16.46 -16.72 -3.37
C GLY A 385 17.45 -17.30 -2.36
N LEU A 386 17.12 -18.49 -1.84
CA LEU A 386 17.94 -19.21 -0.86
C LEU A 386 19.34 -19.55 -1.39
N GLU A 387 19.51 -19.72 -2.70
CA GLU A 387 20.81 -19.89 -3.35
C GLU A 387 21.68 -18.64 -3.23
N SER A 388 21.05 -17.47 -3.29
CA SER A 388 21.69 -16.17 -3.04
C SER A 388 22.13 -16.04 -1.59
N GLU A 389 21.28 -16.43 -0.65
CA GLU A 389 21.59 -16.43 0.79
C GLU A 389 22.72 -17.40 1.12
N PHE A 390 22.68 -18.61 0.54
CA PHE A 390 23.76 -19.57 0.66
C PHE A 390 25.08 -19.00 0.13
N MET A 391 25.05 -18.33 -1.01
CA MET A 391 26.23 -17.66 -1.56
C MET A 391 26.84 -16.69 -0.55
N GLU A 392 26.05 -15.91 0.20
CA GLU A 392 26.57 -14.98 1.22
C GLU A 392 27.39 -15.66 2.32
N THR A 393 27.14 -16.94 2.59
CA THR A 393 27.85 -17.73 3.62
C THR A 393 29.24 -18.21 3.19
N LEU A 394 29.49 -18.26 1.88
CA LEU A 394 30.77 -18.69 1.32
C LEU A 394 31.85 -17.63 1.54
N SER A 395 33.12 -17.99 1.37
CA SER A 395 34.23 -17.03 1.24
C SER A 395 34.28 -16.41 -0.16
N ASP A 396 34.98 -15.27 -0.29
CA ASP A 396 35.14 -14.62 -1.59
C ASP A 396 35.95 -15.51 -2.55
N GLU A 397 36.93 -16.25 -2.04
CA GLU A 397 37.75 -17.22 -2.78
C GLU A 397 36.91 -18.39 -3.32
N GLU A 398 35.99 -18.93 -2.52
CA GLU A 398 35.10 -20.02 -2.96
C GLU A 398 34.16 -19.56 -4.08
N VAL A 399 33.60 -18.35 -3.96
CA VAL A 399 32.74 -17.76 -5.00
C VAL A 399 33.55 -17.52 -6.27
N LEU A 400 34.74 -16.92 -6.17
CA LEU A 400 35.59 -16.63 -7.33
C LEU A 400 36.02 -17.91 -8.04
N LEU A 401 36.45 -18.94 -7.30
CA LEU A 401 36.82 -20.24 -7.86
C LEU A 401 35.64 -20.91 -8.56
N CYS A 402 34.47 -20.94 -7.90
CA CYS A 402 33.25 -21.52 -8.46
C CYS A 402 32.84 -20.81 -9.75
N LEU A 403 32.78 -19.48 -9.75
CA LEU A 403 32.36 -18.72 -10.92
C LEU A 403 33.40 -18.74 -12.06
N THR A 404 34.69 -18.91 -11.75
CA THR A 404 35.71 -19.20 -12.77
C THR A 404 35.40 -20.51 -13.50
N GLN A 405 35.11 -21.58 -12.76
CA GLN A 405 34.76 -22.88 -13.33
C GLN A 405 33.44 -22.82 -14.13
N VAL A 406 32.45 -22.07 -13.61
CA VAL A 406 31.20 -21.82 -14.33
C VAL A 406 31.48 -21.11 -15.65
N LEU A 407 32.22 -20.01 -15.65
CA LEU A 407 32.54 -19.25 -16.86
C LEU A 407 33.30 -20.11 -17.87
N GLN A 408 34.36 -20.81 -17.45
CA GLN A 408 35.11 -21.73 -18.32
C GLN A 408 34.21 -22.79 -18.96
N ARG A 409 33.25 -23.32 -18.19
CA ARG A 409 32.30 -24.34 -18.64
C ARG A 409 31.27 -23.76 -19.63
N VAL A 410 30.59 -22.67 -19.27
CA VAL A 410 29.52 -22.07 -20.11
C VAL A 410 30.06 -21.41 -21.37
N THR A 411 31.32 -20.96 -21.38
CA THR A 411 31.94 -20.43 -22.60
C THR A 411 32.63 -21.51 -23.44
N GLY A 412 32.67 -22.77 -22.97
CA GLY A 412 33.42 -23.85 -23.62
C GLY A 412 34.93 -23.59 -23.70
N ASN A 413 35.48 -22.76 -22.81
CA ASN A 413 36.88 -22.34 -22.84
C ASN A 413 37.58 -22.71 -21.51
N PRO A 414 38.21 -23.89 -21.41
CA PRO A 414 38.89 -24.31 -20.18
C PRO A 414 40.16 -23.50 -19.88
N ARG A 415 40.62 -22.66 -20.81
CA ARG A 415 41.78 -21.77 -20.64
C ARG A 415 41.39 -20.33 -20.32
N LEU A 416 40.10 -20.06 -20.08
CA LEU A 416 39.65 -18.73 -19.67
C LEU A 416 40.38 -18.31 -18.39
N PRO A 417 41.03 -17.13 -18.36
CA PRO A 417 41.66 -16.62 -17.14
C PRO A 417 40.65 -16.49 -16.01
N ALA A 418 41.10 -16.76 -14.78
CA ALA A 418 40.31 -16.48 -13.59
C ALA A 418 40.11 -14.96 -13.44
N PRO A 419 38.96 -14.51 -12.90
CA PRO A 419 38.79 -13.12 -12.49
C PRO A 419 39.90 -12.71 -11.52
N LYS A 420 40.40 -11.47 -11.66
CA LYS A 420 41.42 -10.89 -10.77
C LYS A 420 40.91 -10.71 -9.36
N SER A 421 39.65 -10.31 -9.22
CA SER A 421 39.01 -10.04 -7.93
C SER A 421 37.49 -10.17 -8.02
N VAL A 422 36.84 -10.24 -6.86
CA VAL A 422 35.39 -10.30 -6.71
C VAL A 422 34.90 -9.26 -5.70
N LEU A 423 33.77 -8.63 -5.99
CA LEU A 423 32.96 -7.88 -5.03
C LEU A 423 31.55 -8.45 -5.07
N ARG A 424 30.88 -8.59 -3.93
CA ARG A 424 29.51 -9.11 -3.90
C ARG A 424 28.68 -8.48 -2.79
N SER A 425 27.39 -8.32 -3.06
CA SER A 425 26.45 -7.91 -2.03
C SER A 425 26.10 -9.07 -1.10
N ARG A 426 25.74 -8.74 0.14
CA ARG A 426 25.24 -9.68 1.16
C ARG A 426 24.02 -9.08 1.87
N TRP A 427 22.94 -8.89 1.10
CA TRP A 427 21.76 -8.15 1.55
C TRP A 427 20.96 -8.87 2.63
N HIS A 428 20.93 -10.21 2.62
CA HIS A 428 20.31 -11.01 3.67
C HIS A 428 21.09 -10.88 4.99
N SER A 429 22.41 -10.98 4.95
CA SER A 429 23.28 -10.89 6.13
C SER A 429 23.39 -9.46 6.69
N ALA A 430 22.98 -8.44 5.92
CA ALA A 430 23.03 -7.05 6.36
C ALA A 430 22.05 -6.80 7.53
N PRO A 431 22.54 -6.42 8.73
CA PRO A 431 21.74 -6.41 9.96
C PRO A 431 20.53 -5.49 9.92
N TYR A 432 20.70 -4.30 9.35
CA TYR A 432 19.64 -3.30 9.28
C TYR A 432 18.78 -3.40 8.00
N THR A 433 18.88 -4.52 7.26
CA THR A 433 18.09 -4.74 6.02
C THR A 433 17.42 -6.11 5.98
N ARG A 434 18.17 -7.19 6.18
CA ARG A 434 17.70 -8.60 6.20
C ARG A 434 16.98 -9.05 4.92
N GLY A 435 17.57 -8.74 3.76
CA GLY A 435 17.06 -9.06 2.44
C GLY A 435 17.14 -7.87 1.48
N SER A 436 16.50 -7.99 0.33
CA SER A 436 16.59 -6.99 -0.74
C SER A 436 15.32 -6.16 -0.88
N TYR A 437 14.17 -6.76 -1.17
CA TYR A 437 12.90 -6.03 -1.32
C TYR A 437 11.68 -6.94 -1.17
N SER A 438 10.51 -6.31 -1.04
CA SER A 438 9.24 -6.96 -0.78
C SER A 438 8.59 -7.48 -2.05
N TYR A 439 7.79 -8.53 -1.91
CA TYR A 439 6.85 -9.02 -2.91
C TYR A 439 5.54 -9.42 -2.23
N VAL A 440 4.44 -9.45 -2.98
CA VAL A 440 3.16 -9.93 -2.45
C VAL A 440 3.18 -11.46 -2.46
N ALA A 441 3.43 -12.05 -1.29
CA ALA A 441 3.56 -13.49 -1.12
C ALA A 441 2.19 -14.19 -1.13
N VAL A 442 2.16 -15.49 -1.44
CA VAL A 442 0.98 -16.35 -1.24
C VAL A 442 0.45 -16.19 0.19
N GLY A 443 -0.83 -15.84 0.31
CA GLY A 443 -1.48 -15.54 1.59
C GLY A 443 -1.46 -14.06 2.00
N SER A 444 -0.78 -13.19 1.25
CA SER A 444 -0.85 -11.72 1.38
C SER A 444 -1.53 -11.07 0.17
N THR A 445 -1.97 -9.82 0.32
CA THR A 445 -2.60 -9.01 -0.75
C THR A 445 -2.05 -7.57 -0.74
N GLY A 446 -2.44 -6.75 -1.72
CA GLY A 446 -2.16 -5.31 -1.71
C GLY A 446 -2.64 -4.60 -0.43
N ASP A 447 -3.75 -5.06 0.16
CA ASP A 447 -4.26 -4.51 1.43
C ASP A 447 -3.25 -4.63 2.59
N ASP A 448 -2.36 -5.63 2.56
CA ASP A 448 -1.32 -5.76 3.58
C ASP A 448 -0.26 -4.65 3.46
N LEU A 449 0.04 -4.19 2.24
CA LEU A 449 0.91 -3.02 2.01
C LEU A 449 0.25 -1.75 2.51
N ASP A 450 -1.06 -1.60 2.30
CA ASP A 450 -1.84 -0.48 2.84
C ASP A 450 -1.89 -0.52 4.38
N LEU A 451 -2.11 -1.70 4.97
CA LEU A 451 -2.04 -1.91 6.42
C LEU A 451 -0.66 -1.54 6.98
N LEU A 452 0.42 -1.84 6.27
CA LEU A 452 1.77 -1.44 6.67
C LEU A 452 1.90 0.09 6.71
N ALA A 453 1.32 0.80 5.73
CA ALA A 453 1.35 2.26 5.62
C ALA A 453 0.49 3.02 6.65
N GLN A 454 -0.51 2.37 7.28
CA GLN A 454 -1.37 3.02 8.26
C GLN A 454 -0.59 3.58 9.47
N PRO A 455 -0.86 4.82 9.93
CA PRO A 455 -0.13 5.42 11.06
C PRO A 455 -0.52 4.81 12.42
N LEU A 456 0.30 5.08 13.43
CA LEU A 456 -0.01 4.79 14.83
C LEU A 456 -0.15 6.08 15.68
N PRO A 457 -1.03 6.09 16.71
CA PRO A 457 -2.07 5.09 16.95
C PRO A 457 -2.97 5.02 15.72
N ALA A 458 -3.47 3.83 15.38
CA ALA A 458 -4.46 3.70 14.32
C ALA A 458 -5.51 4.75 14.63
N ASP A 459 -5.72 5.70 13.70
CA ASP A 459 -6.60 6.85 13.87
C ASP A 459 -7.74 6.38 14.72
N GLY A 460 -7.77 6.81 15.99
CA GLY A 460 -8.63 6.18 16.98
C GLY A 460 -9.98 6.10 16.31
N THR A 461 -10.48 4.87 16.07
CA THR A 461 -11.52 4.64 15.06
C THR A 461 -12.57 5.73 15.18
N ASP A 462 -13.20 6.24 14.12
CA ASP A 462 -14.17 7.35 14.28
C ASP A 462 -15.09 7.14 15.50
N ALA A 463 -15.43 5.89 15.82
CA ALA A 463 -16.02 5.44 17.07
C ALA A 463 -15.32 5.91 18.38
N GLN A 464 -14.01 5.72 18.58
CA GLN A 464 -13.26 6.22 19.75
C GLN A 464 -13.32 7.74 19.88
N LYS A 465 -13.18 8.50 18.79
CA LYS A 465 -13.30 9.96 18.83
C LYS A 465 -14.73 10.42 19.11
N ILE A 466 -15.71 9.75 18.52
CA ILE A 466 -17.13 9.94 18.84
C ILE A 466 -17.35 9.69 20.34
N MET A 467 -16.80 8.61 20.90
CA MET A 467 -16.91 8.32 22.33
C MET A 467 -16.31 9.42 23.20
N GLN A 468 -15.08 9.87 22.91
CA GLN A 468 -14.42 10.94 23.66
C GLN A 468 -15.25 12.22 23.63
N ARG A 469 -15.77 12.59 22.45
CA ARG A 469 -16.60 13.79 22.30
C ARG A 469 -17.92 13.67 23.07
N LEU A 470 -18.66 12.58 22.90
CA LEU A 470 -19.93 12.36 23.61
C LEU A 470 -19.73 12.33 25.14
N GLN A 471 -18.61 11.76 25.61
CA GLN A 471 -18.23 11.83 27.02
C GLN A 471 -17.95 13.26 27.48
N GLY A 472 -17.28 14.08 26.66
CA GLY A 472 -17.11 15.51 26.89
C GLY A 472 -18.44 16.28 26.96
N GLU A 473 -19.46 15.84 26.22
CA GLU A 473 -20.83 16.37 26.28
C GLU A 473 -21.65 15.80 27.46
N GLY A 474 -21.06 14.96 28.30
CA GLY A 474 -21.67 14.38 29.50
C GLY A 474 -22.39 13.04 29.30
N LEU A 475 -22.31 12.44 28.11
CA LEU A 475 -22.90 11.13 27.80
C LEU A 475 -21.91 10.01 28.16
N LYS A 476 -22.27 9.21 29.17
CA LYS A 476 -21.38 8.17 29.70
C LYS A 476 -21.64 6.77 29.14
N ASN A 477 -22.89 6.47 28.77
CA ASN A 477 -23.34 5.14 28.40
C ASN A 477 -23.66 5.10 26.90
N VAL A 478 -22.62 4.89 26.08
CA VAL A 478 -22.72 4.88 24.61
C VAL A 478 -22.45 3.47 24.11
N ILE A 479 -23.37 2.92 23.32
CA ILE A 479 -23.23 1.61 22.67
C ILE A 479 -23.36 1.79 21.16
N PHE A 480 -22.35 1.33 20.41
CA PHE A 480 -22.44 1.22 18.95
C PHE A 480 -23.15 -0.08 18.58
N THR A 481 -24.24 0.03 17.83
CA THR A 481 -25.06 -1.13 17.43
C THR A 481 -25.32 -1.17 15.94
N ASN A 482 -25.43 -2.38 15.39
CA ASN A 482 -25.94 -2.63 14.06
C ASN A 482 -27.23 -3.43 14.12
N CYS A 483 -28.39 -2.77 14.07
CA CYS A 483 -29.70 -3.42 14.19
C CYS A 483 -30.12 -4.27 12.97
N VAL A 484 -29.37 -4.20 11.87
CA VAL A 484 -29.58 -5.04 10.68
C VAL A 484 -28.90 -6.39 10.86
N LYS A 485 -27.66 -6.38 11.36
CA LYS A 485 -26.85 -7.58 11.65
C LYS A 485 -27.00 -8.09 13.09
N ASP A 486 -27.76 -7.39 13.91
CA ASP A 486 -27.94 -7.61 15.35
C ASP A 486 -26.63 -7.54 16.17
N GLU A 487 -25.62 -6.79 15.71
CA GLU A 487 -24.33 -6.63 16.40
C GLU A 487 -24.46 -5.69 17.61
N ASN A 488 -23.89 -6.11 18.75
CA ASN A 488 -23.84 -5.38 20.03
C ASN A 488 -25.21 -5.01 20.68
N VAL A 489 -26.34 -5.29 20.01
CA VAL A 489 -27.69 -4.96 20.50
C VAL A 489 -28.03 -5.62 21.85
N LYS A 490 -27.48 -6.82 22.11
CA LYS A 490 -27.71 -7.58 23.37
C LYS A 490 -27.22 -6.84 24.63
N GLN A 491 -26.30 -5.90 24.49
CA GLN A 491 -25.73 -5.13 25.61
C GLN A 491 -26.72 -4.09 26.16
N ILE A 492 -27.72 -3.70 25.35
CA ILE A 492 -28.67 -2.63 25.70
C ILE A 492 -29.53 -3.02 26.90
N ILE A 493 -30.06 -4.24 26.95
CA ILE A 493 -30.95 -4.66 28.05
C ILE A 493 -30.21 -4.71 29.38
N PRO A 494 -29.06 -5.40 29.52
CA PRO A 494 -28.29 -5.40 30.76
C PRO A 494 -27.93 -3.99 31.23
N MET A 495 -27.41 -3.14 30.35
CA MET A 495 -27.03 -1.78 30.69
C MET A 495 -28.23 -0.92 31.10
N ALA A 496 -29.36 -1.03 30.39
CA ALA A 496 -30.57 -0.31 30.75
C ALA A 496 -31.13 -0.77 32.11
N THR A 497 -31.10 -2.08 32.39
CA THR A 497 -31.52 -2.62 33.69
C THR A 497 -30.64 -2.10 34.82
N GLU A 498 -29.32 -2.14 34.67
CA GLU A 498 -28.37 -1.60 35.64
C GLU A 498 -28.60 -0.11 35.92
N LEU A 499 -28.82 0.70 34.88
CA LEU A 499 -29.10 2.13 35.01
C LEU A 499 -30.44 2.43 35.67
N ILE A 500 -31.44 1.57 35.50
CA ILE A 500 -32.74 1.71 36.17
C ILE A 500 -32.61 1.34 37.64
N GLU A 501 -31.98 0.21 37.96
CA GLU A 501 -31.83 -0.30 39.34
C GLU A 501 -30.93 0.59 40.19
N SER A 502 -29.90 1.19 39.60
CA SER A 502 -29.02 2.17 40.27
C SER A 502 -29.66 3.56 40.44
N SER A 503 -30.84 3.81 39.86
CA SER A 503 -31.51 5.11 39.97
C SER A 503 -32.37 5.21 41.25
N HIS A 504 -32.26 6.33 41.98
CA HIS A 504 -33.06 6.60 43.18
C HIS A 504 -34.53 6.92 42.82
N ARG A 505 -35.33 5.90 42.48
CA ARG A 505 -36.77 6.04 42.25
C ARG A 505 -37.59 5.53 43.44
N TYR A 506 -38.62 6.27 43.81
CA TYR A 506 -39.56 5.88 44.86
C TYR A 506 -40.55 4.84 44.31
N HIS A 507 -40.31 3.56 44.55
CA HIS A 507 -41.19 2.48 44.10
C HIS A 507 -42.43 2.38 45.00
N ARG A 508 -43.62 2.75 44.49
CA ARG A 508 -44.91 2.62 45.20
C ARG A 508 -45.58 1.24 45.04
N GLY A 509 -44.95 0.27 44.37
CA GLY A 509 -45.48 -1.09 44.23
C GLY A 509 -44.43 -2.12 43.76
N GLU A 510 -44.70 -3.40 44.03
CA GLU A 510 -43.86 -4.58 43.71
C GLU A 510 -43.81 -4.95 42.21
N ASN A 511 -44.14 -4.02 41.31
CA ASN A 511 -44.20 -4.33 39.87
C ASN A 511 -42.79 -4.42 39.27
N LEU A 512 -42.36 -5.65 38.99
CA LEU A 512 -41.09 -6.06 38.35
C LEU A 512 -41.05 -5.82 36.83
N GLU A 513 -41.86 -4.89 36.31
CA GLU A 513 -41.92 -4.59 34.88
C GLU A 513 -41.22 -3.27 34.53
N TYR A 514 -40.36 -3.31 33.50
CA TYR A 514 -39.69 -2.12 32.96
C TYR A 514 -40.36 -1.68 31.67
N CYS A 515 -40.72 -0.39 31.59
CA CYS A 515 -41.23 0.25 30.38
C CYS A 515 -40.25 1.35 29.94
N ILE A 516 -39.58 1.15 28.81
CA ILE A 516 -38.53 2.05 28.31
C ILE A 516 -39.00 2.69 27.00
N MET A 517 -38.75 3.99 26.85
CA MET A 517 -39.12 4.75 25.67
C MET A 517 -37.88 4.99 24.79
N VAL A 518 -37.96 4.64 23.50
CA VAL A 518 -36.87 4.85 22.54
C VAL A 518 -37.11 6.18 21.82
N ILE A 519 -36.21 7.15 21.95
CA ILE A 519 -36.32 8.50 21.38
C ILE A 519 -35.20 8.80 20.37
N GLY A 520 -35.42 9.75 19.47
CA GLY A 520 -34.43 10.20 18.48
C GLY A 520 -35.06 10.75 17.20
N VAL A 521 -34.26 11.41 16.36
CA VAL A 521 -34.71 12.00 15.08
C VAL A 521 -35.22 10.92 14.10
N PRO A 522 -35.95 11.27 13.03
CA PRO A 522 -36.40 10.30 12.02
C PRO A 522 -35.23 9.48 11.42
N ASN A 523 -35.51 8.25 10.97
CA ASN A 523 -34.57 7.37 10.27
C ASN A 523 -33.27 6.94 10.98
N VAL A 524 -33.10 7.21 12.28
CA VAL A 524 -31.96 6.70 13.08
C VAL A 524 -32.07 5.23 13.52
N GLY A 525 -33.08 4.49 13.05
CA GLY A 525 -33.20 3.05 13.34
C GLY A 525 -33.94 2.67 14.64
N LYS A 526 -34.73 3.56 15.25
CA LYS A 526 -35.53 3.29 16.47
C LYS A 526 -36.38 2.00 16.38
N SER A 527 -37.22 1.89 15.36
CA SER A 527 -38.08 0.71 15.13
C SER A 527 -37.27 -0.54 14.76
N SER A 528 -36.13 -0.37 14.09
CA SER A 528 -35.18 -1.46 13.79
C SER A 528 -34.57 -2.04 15.06
N LEU A 529 -34.20 -1.17 16.01
CA LEU A 529 -33.66 -1.57 17.32
C LEU A 529 -34.68 -2.40 18.10
N ILE A 530 -35.95 -1.96 18.16
CA ILE A 530 -37.01 -2.71 18.84
C ILE A 530 -37.17 -4.10 18.22
N ASN A 531 -37.23 -4.18 16.89
CA ASN A 531 -37.34 -5.46 16.20
C ASN A 531 -36.10 -6.35 16.41
N SER A 532 -34.89 -5.77 16.49
CA SER A 532 -33.65 -6.50 16.77
C SER A 532 -33.64 -7.08 18.18
N LEU A 533 -34.01 -6.29 19.20
CA LEU A 533 -34.13 -6.76 20.58
C LEU A 533 -35.16 -7.90 20.71
N ARG A 534 -36.32 -7.80 20.03
CA ARG A 534 -37.31 -8.89 20.01
C ARG A 534 -36.77 -10.18 19.38
N ARG A 535 -36.01 -10.08 18.30
CA ARG A 535 -35.38 -11.26 17.68
C ARG A 535 -34.36 -11.89 18.62
N GLN A 536 -33.50 -11.08 19.23
CA GLN A 536 -32.39 -11.55 20.04
C GLN A 536 -32.84 -12.13 21.40
N HIS A 537 -33.84 -11.53 22.04
CA HIS A 537 -34.25 -11.90 23.40
C HIS A 537 -35.53 -12.74 23.47
N LEU A 538 -36.44 -12.61 22.50
CA LEU A 538 -37.70 -13.37 22.47
C LEU A 538 -37.79 -14.37 21.32
N ARG A 539 -36.86 -14.33 20.35
CA ARG A 539 -36.94 -15.09 19.09
C ARG A 539 -38.27 -14.90 18.34
N LYS A 540 -38.88 -13.71 18.46
CA LYS A 540 -40.15 -13.33 17.81
C LYS A 540 -39.92 -12.45 16.59
N GLY A 541 -40.87 -12.48 15.65
CA GLY A 541 -40.84 -11.69 14.40
C GLY A 541 -40.99 -10.17 14.61
N LYS A 542 -41.19 -9.41 13.52
CA LYS A 542 -41.28 -7.93 13.58
C LYS A 542 -42.56 -7.48 14.32
N ALA A 543 -42.45 -6.48 15.19
CA ALA A 543 -43.59 -5.80 15.85
C ALA A 543 -43.90 -4.45 15.20
N THR A 544 -42.88 -3.78 14.66
CA THR A 544 -42.99 -2.42 14.12
C THR A 544 -42.64 -2.40 12.64
N LYS A 545 -43.29 -1.49 11.90
CA LYS A 545 -42.96 -1.23 10.49
C LYS A 545 -41.66 -0.42 10.41
N VAL A 546 -40.80 -0.75 9.45
CA VAL A 546 -39.52 -0.06 9.21
C VAL A 546 -39.50 0.40 7.75
N GLY A 547 -38.96 1.59 7.49
CA GLY A 547 -38.77 2.14 6.16
C GLY A 547 -37.74 3.29 6.19
N GLY A 548 -37.19 3.65 5.02
CA GLY A 548 -36.21 4.71 4.86
C GLY A 548 -36.81 6.11 4.67
N GLU A 549 -38.11 6.28 4.91
CA GLU A 549 -38.82 7.56 4.80
C GLU A 549 -39.20 8.09 6.19
N PRO A 550 -39.09 9.40 6.45
CA PRO A 550 -39.55 9.98 7.70
C PRO A 550 -41.08 9.84 7.85
N GLY A 551 -41.55 9.68 9.09
CA GLY A 551 -43.00 9.61 9.38
C GLY A 551 -43.65 8.22 9.21
N ILE A 552 -42.86 7.13 9.16
CA ILE A 552 -43.38 5.75 9.21
C ILE A 552 -44.06 5.47 10.55
N THR A 553 -43.43 5.85 11.66
CA THR A 553 -44.04 5.80 13.00
C THR A 553 -44.74 7.13 13.26
N ARG A 554 -46.09 7.13 13.19
CA ARG A 554 -46.92 8.36 13.26
C ARG A 554 -47.51 8.66 14.63
N ALA A 555 -47.52 7.68 15.53
CA ALA A 555 -47.97 7.82 16.91
C ALA A 555 -47.13 6.91 17.80
N VAL A 556 -47.09 7.21 19.10
CA VAL A 556 -46.48 6.30 20.08
C VAL A 556 -47.25 4.99 20.08
N MET A 557 -46.58 3.89 19.73
CA MET A 557 -47.22 2.58 19.63
C MET A 557 -47.47 1.98 21.03
N SER A 558 -48.34 0.98 21.10
CA SER A 558 -48.60 0.23 22.34
C SER A 558 -47.33 -0.45 22.88
N ARG A 559 -47.33 -0.83 24.16
CA ARG A 559 -46.19 -1.48 24.83
C ARG A 559 -45.76 -2.75 24.08
N ILE A 560 -44.56 -2.75 23.50
CA ILE A 560 -44.00 -3.90 22.77
C ILE A 560 -43.06 -4.66 23.69
N GLN A 561 -43.40 -5.90 24.02
CA GLN A 561 -42.51 -6.74 24.82
C GLN A 561 -41.23 -7.08 24.05
N VAL A 562 -40.08 -6.90 24.69
CA VAL A 562 -38.75 -7.23 24.15
C VAL A 562 -37.93 -8.16 25.03
N SER A 563 -38.33 -8.38 26.30
CA SER A 563 -37.69 -9.33 27.20
C SER A 563 -38.72 -9.99 28.13
N GLU A 564 -38.48 -11.25 28.49
CA GLU A 564 -39.26 -12.01 29.46
C GLU A 564 -38.64 -12.01 30.86
N ARG A 565 -37.31 -11.86 30.97
CA ARG A 565 -36.57 -11.84 32.24
C ARG A 565 -35.35 -10.89 32.15
N PRO A 566 -35.38 -9.72 32.83
CA PRO A 566 -36.56 -9.11 33.46
C PRO A 566 -37.64 -8.77 32.43
N LEU A 567 -38.87 -8.54 32.88
CA LEU A 567 -39.98 -8.23 31.97
C LEU A 567 -39.84 -6.80 31.44
N ILE A 568 -39.48 -6.65 30.16
CA ILE A 568 -39.22 -5.34 29.53
C ILE A 568 -40.14 -5.10 28.34
N PHE A 569 -40.74 -3.91 28.33
CA PHE A 569 -41.50 -3.36 27.22
C PHE A 569 -40.83 -2.10 26.67
N LEU A 570 -40.80 -1.96 25.34
CA LEU A 570 -40.38 -0.74 24.65
C LEU A 570 -41.58 -0.01 24.07
N LEU A 571 -41.54 1.32 24.15
CA LEU A 571 -42.42 2.23 23.43
C LEU A 571 -41.68 2.77 22.20
N ASP A 572 -42.22 2.48 21.02
CA ASP A 572 -41.73 3.08 19.78
C ASP A 572 -42.32 4.49 19.62
N THR A 573 -41.46 5.48 19.42
CA THR A 573 -41.86 6.88 19.29
C THR A 573 -41.68 7.39 17.86
N PRO A 574 -42.55 8.32 17.39
CA PRO A 574 -42.28 9.06 16.18
C PRO A 574 -40.91 9.74 16.24
N GLY A 575 -40.22 9.81 15.11
CA GLY A 575 -39.00 10.61 15.04
C GLY A 575 -39.33 12.09 15.16
N VAL A 576 -38.67 12.80 16.09
CA VAL A 576 -38.89 14.24 16.30
C VAL A 576 -37.60 14.98 15.97
N LEU A 577 -37.67 15.90 15.01
CA LEU A 577 -36.59 16.84 14.72
C LEU A 577 -36.69 18.06 15.63
N ALA A 578 -35.54 18.68 15.92
CA ALA A 578 -35.51 19.95 16.63
C ALA A 578 -36.30 21.01 15.84
N PRO A 579 -37.09 21.89 16.50
CA PRO A 579 -37.94 22.86 15.83
C PRO A 579 -37.17 23.96 15.07
N ARG A 580 -35.85 24.08 15.31
CA ARG A 580 -34.95 24.97 14.57
C ARG A 580 -33.65 24.24 14.26
N ILE A 581 -33.28 24.22 12.98
CA ILE A 581 -31.98 23.75 12.52
C ILE A 581 -31.05 24.96 12.50
N GLN A 582 -29.89 24.86 13.16
CA GLN A 582 -29.02 26.01 13.43
C GLN A 582 -28.25 26.51 12.20
N SER A 583 -28.02 25.66 11.20
CA SER A 583 -27.31 26.01 9.98
C SER A 583 -27.88 25.28 8.75
N VAL A 584 -27.66 25.86 7.56
CA VAL A 584 -28.04 25.24 6.28
C VAL A 584 -27.29 23.93 6.08
N GLU A 585 -26.01 23.89 6.41
CA GLU A 585 -25.17 22.70 6.30
C GLU A 585 -25.70 21.53 7.15
N THR A 586 -26.04 21.79 8.42
CA THR A 586 -26.68 20.79 9.29
C THR A 586 -28.00 20.29 8.69
N GLY A 587 -28.78 21.17 8.06
CA GLY A 587 -30.00 20.81 7.36
C GLY A 587 -29.76 19.86 6.18
N LEU A 588 -28.74 20.13 5.36
CA LEU A 588 -28.35 19.28 4.24
C LEU A 588 -27.84 17.92 4.69
N LYS A 589 -27.00 17.85 5.74
CA LYS A 589 -26.55 16.57 6.33
C LYS A 589 -27.72 15.73 6.84
N LEU A 590 -28.66 16.36 7.55
CA LEU A 590 -29.88 15.72 8.03
C LEU A 590 -30.76 15.22 6.87
N ALA A 591 -30.85 15.97 5.77
CA ALA A 591 -31.56 15.57 4.56
C ALA A 591 -30.88 14.36 3.89
N LEU A 592 -29.54 14.36 3.76
CA LEU A 592 -28.80 13.22 3.21
C LEU A 592 -29.03 11.93 4.00
N CYS A 593 -29.11 12.01 5.33
CA CYS A 593 -29.49 10.90 6.20
C CYS A 593 -30.97 10.49 6.12
N GLY A 594 -31.78 11.16 5.28
CA GLY A 594 -33.20 10.90 5.08
C GLY A 594 -34.08 11.34 6.24
N THR A 595 -33.59 12.18 7.15
CA THR A 595 -34.39 12.61 8.31
C THR A 595 -35.51 13.60 7.95
N VAL A 596 -35.37 14.24 6.77
CA VAL A 596 -36.32 15.16 6.14
C VAL A 596 -36.70 14.59 4.77
N LEU A 597 -37.90 14.90 4.28
CA LEU A 597 -38.36 14.48 2.95
C LEU A 597 -37.54 15.17 1.85
N ASP A 598 -36.96 14.38 0.94
CA ASP A 598 -36.03 14.87 -0.10
C ASP A 598 -36.59 16.01 -0.95
N HIS A 599 -37.86 15.91 -1.36
CA HIS A 599 -38.53 16.92 -2.19
C HIS A 599 -38.73 18.28 -1.49
N LEU A 600 -38.64 18.35 -0.15
CA LEU A 600 -38.71 19.60 0.59
C LEU A 600 -37.39 20.39 0.53
N VAL A 601 -36.28 19.69 0.28
CA VAL A 601 -34.93 20.27 0.23
C VAL A 601 -34.48 20.45 -1.22
N GLY A 602 -34.79 19.49 -2.09
CA GLY A 602 -34.37 19.45 -3.48
C GLY A 602 -33.32 18.36 -3.72
N GLU A 603 -33.69 17.36 -4.51
CA GLU A 603 -32.84 16.19 -4.79
C GLU A 603 -31.52 16.57 -5.46
N GLU A 604 -31.55 17.53 -6.39
CA GLU A 604 -30.35 18.03 -7.08
C GLU A 604 -29.43 18.80 -6.13
N THR A 605 -29.98 19.67 -5.28
CA THR A 605 -29.20 20.41 -4.26
C THR A 605 -28.54 19.47 -3.26
N MET A 606 -29.26 18.43 -2.83
CA MET A 606 -28.68 17.40 -1.97
C MET A 606 -27.57 16.61 -2.67
N ALA A 607 -27.77 16.26 -3.94
CA ALA A 607 -26.78 15.53 -4.72
C ALA A 607 -25.50 16.35 -4.94
N ASP A 608 -25.64 17.66 -5.17
CA ASP A 608 -24.52 18.60 -5.29
C ASP A 608 -23.72 18.71 -3.99
N TYR A 609 -24.41 18.92 -2.85
CA TYR A 609 -23.76 18.96 -1.54
C TYR A 609 -23.07 17.63 -1.19
N LEU A 610 -23.68 16.50 -1.56
CA LEU A 610 -23.05 15.19 -1.39
C LEU A 610 -21.78 15.07 -2.24
N LEU A 611 -21.81 15.49 -3.50
CA LEU A 611 -20.64 15.48 -4.38
C LEU A 611 -19.50 16.34 -3.82
N TYR A 612 -19.81 17.56 -3.39
CA TYR A 612 -18.88 18.44 -2.70
C TYR A 612 -18.24 17.74 -1.49
N THR A 613 -19.06 17.10 -0.64
CA THR A 613 -18.58 16.41 0.55
C THR A 613 -17.67 15.23 0.19
N LEU A 614 -18.04 14.42 -0.80
CA LEU A 614 -17.24 13.29 -1.26
C LEU A 614 -15.87 13.75 -1.78
N ASN A 615 -15.84 14.79 -2.61
CA ASN A 615 -14.58 15.31 -3.18
C ASN A 615 -13.71 15.97 -2.11
N LYS A 616 -14.31 16.75 -1.19
CA LYS A 616 -13.60 17.38 -0.06
C LYS A 616 -12.83 16.35 0.77
N TYR A 617 -13.39 15.17 0.98
CA TYR A 617 -12.76 14.09 1.74
C TYR A 617 -12.09 13.02 0.88
N GLN A 618 -11.81 13.33 -0.39
CA GLN A 618 -11.17 12.42 -1.36
C GLN A 618 -11.84 11.03 -1.46
N ARG A 619 -13.16 10.98 -1.29
CA ARG A 619 -13.97 9.77 -1.38
C ARG A 619 -14.50 9.60 -2.81
N PHE A 620 -13.68 9.00 -3.67
CA PHE A 620 -13.97 8.85 -5.10
C PHE A 620 -14.76 7.58 -5.48
N GLY A 621 -15.41 6.90 -4.52
CA GLY A 621 -16.17 5.68 -4.78
C GLY A 621 -17.26 5.84 -5.86
N TYR A 622 -17.81 7.06 -6.01
CA TYR A 622 -18.77 7.37 -7.07
C TYR A 622 -18.16 7.39 -8.49
N VAL A 623 -16.88 7.72 -8.62
CA VAL A 623 -16.15 7.72 -9.91
C VAL A 623 -16.09 6.28 -10.42
N GLN A 624 -15.70 5.35 -9.57
CA GLN A 624 -15.67 3.92 -9.89
C GLN A 624 -17.10 3.38 -10.12
N HIS A 625 -18.03 3.65 -9.20
CA HIS A 625 -19.41 3.15 -9.27
C HIS A 625 -20.12 3.55 -10.56
N TYR A 626 -19.97 4.81 -10.98
CA TYR A 626 -20.59 5.33 -12.20
C TYR A 626 -19.65 5.32 -13.43
N SER A 627 -18.45 4.73 -13.30
CA SER A 627 -17.45 4.64 -14.39
C SER A 627 -17.11 6.00 -15.00
N LEU A 628 -16.91 7.00 -14.16
CA LEU A 628 -16.43 8.31 -14.56
C LEU A 628 -14.92 8.24 -14.79
N GLY A 629 -14.41 8.99 -15.78
CA GLY A 629 -12.97 8.99 -16.07
C GLY A 629 -12.12 9.65 -14.97
N SER A 630 -12.68 10.62 -14.24
CA SER A 630 -12.02 11.30 -13.13
C SER A 630 -13.05 11.87 -12.15
N ALA A 631 -12.59 12.31 -10.97
CA ALA A 631 -13.40 13.12 -10.06
C ALA A 631 -13.83 14.44 -10.74
N CYS A 632 -14.99 14.96 -10.34
CA CYS A 632 -15.56 16.17 -10.91
C CYS A 632 -16.34 16.95 -9.86
N ASP A 633 -16.16 18.28 -9.82
CA ASP A 633 -16.91 19.19 -8.92
C ASP A 633 -18.18 19.77 -9.55
N ASN A 634 -18.59 19.26 -10.72
CA ASN A 634 -19.80 19.72 -11.40
C ASN A 634 -20.88 18.64 -11.33
N ILE A 635 -21.92 18.91 -10.54
CA ILE A 635 -23.03 17.98 -10.32
C ILE A 635 -23.79 17.66 -11.62
N GLU A 636 -23.99 18.62 -12.52
CA GLU A 636 -24.70 18.37 -13.79
C GLU A 636 -23.97 17.34 -14.65
N ARG A 637 -22.63 17.39 -14.69
CA ARG A 637 -21.82 16.38 -15.40
C ARG A 637 -21.95 15.01 -14.77
N VAL A 638 -21.92 14.92 -13.45
CA VAL A 638 -22.10 13.66 -12.72
C VAL A 638 -23.49 13.10 -12.98
N LEU A 639 -24.54 13.90 -12.78
CA LEU A 639 -25.93 13.48 -13.00
C LEU A 639 -26.21 13.11 -14.46
N LYS A 640 -25.60 13.80 -15.43
CA LYS A 640 -25.69 13.42 -16.85
C LYS A 640 -25.13 12.02 -17.07
N SER A 641 -23.94 11.74 -16.54
CA SER A 641 -23.31 10.43 -16.67
C SER A 641 -24.11 9.33 -15.97
N VAL A 642 -24.63 9.61 -14.77
CA VAL A 642 -25.53 8.71 -14.04
C VAL A 642 -26.79 8.43 -14.87
N ALA A 643 -27.43 9.46 -15.41
CA ALA A 643 -28.65 9.34 -16.20
C ALA A 643 -28.43 8.48 -17.46
N VAL A 644 -27.32 8.71 -18.18
CA VAL A 644 -26.96 7.92 -19.38
C VAL A 644 -26.66 6.48 -19.01
N LYS A 645 -25.82 6.25 -17.99
CA LYS A 645 -25.43 4.90 -17.55
C LYS A 645 -26.62 4.05 -17.11
N LEU A 646 -27.59 4.67 -16.45
CA LEU A 646 -28.76 3.97 -15.90
C LEU A 646 -30.01 4.05 -16.80
N GLY A 647 -29.90 4.65 -17.99
CA GLY A 647 -31.03 4.81 -18.92
C GLY A 647 -32.16 5.69 -18.37
N LYS A 648 -31.87 6.64 -17.48
CA LYS A 648 -32.86 7.58 -16.91
C LYS A 648 -33.07 8.74 -17.88
N THR A 649 -34.04 8.59 -18.79
CA THR A 649 -34.36 9.62 -19.79
C THR A 649 -35.84 9.99 -19.76
N GLN A 650 -36.14 11.24 -20.08
CA GLN A 650 -37.49 11.78 -20.18
C GLN A 650 -37.76 12.35 -21.59
N LYS A 651 -39.02 12.29 -22.03
CA LYS A 651 -39.47 12.91 -23.29
C LYS A 651 -39.97 14.31 -23.00
N VAL A 652 -39.38 15.31 -23.65
CA VAL A 652 -39.78 16.71 -23.52
C VAL A 652 -40.13 17.28 -24.88
N LYS A 653 -41.21 18.05 -24.94
CA LYS A 653 -41.57 18.83 -26.13
C LYS A 653 -40.77 20.11 -26.14
N ILE A 654 -39.98 20.31 -27.18
CA ILE A 654 -39.22 21.54 -27.39
C ILE A 654 -39.88 22.29 -28.54
N LEU A 655 -40.23 23.55 -28.31
CA LEU A 655 -40.66 24.45 -29.37
C LEU A 655 -39.46 24.74 -30.27
N THR A 656 -39.49 24.18 -31.47
CA THR A 656 -38.61 24.61 -32.55
C THR A 656 -39.37 25.63 -33.38
N GLY A 657 -38.68 26.54 -34.10
CA GLY A 657 -39.32 27.54 -34.97
C GLY A 657 -40.23 26.96 -36.08
N THR A 658 -40.34 25.63 -36.17
CA THR A 658 -41.16 24.86 -37.12
C THR A 658 -42.18 23.92 -36.44
N GLY A 659 -42.38 24.00 -35.11
CA GLY A 659 -43.38 23.22 -34.36
C GLY A 659 -42.84 22.46 -33.14
N ASP A 660 -43.73 21.79 -32.40
CA ASP A 660 -43.40 20.95 -31.24
C ASP A 660 -42.70 19.66 -31.68
N VAL A 661 -41.43 19.49 -31.29
CA VAL A 661 -40.67 18.25 -31.50
C VAL A 661 -40.45 17.55 -30.17
N ASN A 662 -40.74 16.25 -30.11
CA ASN A 662 -40.43 15.42 -28.95
C ASN A 662 -38.93 15.07 -28.96
N VAL A 663 -38.19 15.50 -27.95
CA VAL A 663 -36.77 15.19 -27.76
C VAL A 663 -36.61 14.33 -26.50
N ILE A 664 -35.74 13.33 -26.57
CA ILE A 664 -35.36 12.51 -25.41
C ILE A 664 -34.15 13.18 -24.76
N GLN A 665 -34.28 13.55 -23.49
CA GLN A 665 -33.20 14.16 -22.72
C GLN A 665 -32.97 13.41 -21.40
N PRO A 666 -31.77 13.49 -20.81
CA PRO A 666 -31.50 12.97 -19.47
C PRO A 666 -32.51 13.50 -18.44
N ASP A 667 -32.97 12.63 -17.55
CA ASP A 667 -33.79 12.99 -16.38
C ASP A 667 -32.87 13.19 -15.17
N TYR A 668 -32.45 14.44 -14.96
CA TYR A 668 -31.53 14.82 -13.88
C TYR A 668 -32.11 14.59 -12.49
N ALA A 669 -33.42 14.82 -12.29
CA ALA A 669 -34.08 14.53 -11.02
C ALA A 669 -34.08 13.03 -10.71
N ALA A 670 -34.37 12.18 -11.70
CA ALA A 670 -34.27 10.73 -11.53
C ALA A 670 -32.83 10.27 -11.27
N ALA A 671 -31.83 10.89 -11.91
CA ALA A 671 -30.42 10.62 -11.64
C ALA A 671 -29.98 11.06 -10.24
N ALA A 672 -30.44 12.23 -9.77
CA ALA A 672 -30.15 12.73 -8.43
C ALA A 672 -30.73 11.81 -7.35
N ARG A 673 -31.97 11.33 -7.52
CA ARG A 673 -32.55 10.29 -6.64
C ARG A 673 -31.71 9.03 -6.58
N ASP A 674 -31.23 8.56 -7.73
CA ASP A 674 -30.38 7.37 -7.78
C ASP A 674 -29.06 7.60 -7.05
N PHE A 675 -28.41 8.74 -7.29
CA PHE A 675 -27.17 9.12 -6.64
C PHE A 675 -27.29 9.14 -5.10
N LEU A 676 -28.36 9.78 -4.59
CA LEU A 676 -28.67 9.82 -3.17
C LEU A 676 -29.01 8.45 -2.59
N HIS A 677 -29.76 7.63 -3.35
CA HIS A 677 -30.11 6.27 -2.94
C HIS A 677 -28.87 5.36 -2.87
N THR A 678 -27.97 5.47 -3.83
CA THR A 678 -26.70 4.73 -3.88
C THR A 678 -25.80 5.09 -2.70
N PHE A 679 -25.73 6.38 -2.34
CA PHE A 679 -25.10 6.85 -1.11
C PHE A 679 -25.72 6.23 0.14
N ARG A 680 -27.05 6.31 0.31
CA ARG A 680 -27.76 5.78 1.50
C ARG A 680 -27.64 4.26 1.64
N ARG A 681 -27.40 3.54 0.55
CA ARG A 681 -27.12 2.10 0.56
C ARG A 681 -25.66 1.75 0.87
N GLY A 682 -24.78 2.75 1.00
CA GLY A 682 -23.35 2.57 1.23
C GLY A 682 -22.58 2.09 0.00
N LEU A 683 -23.18 2.15 -1.20
CA LEU A 683 -22.55 1.67 -2.43
C LEU A 683 -21.45 2.61 -2.97
N LEU A 684 -21.35 3.82 -2.41
CA LEU A 684 -20.26 4.76 -2.67
C LEU A 684 -19.10 4.61 -1.67
N GLY A 685 -19.17 3.63 -0.77
CA GLY A 685 -18.25 3.46 0.36
C GLY A 685 -18.78 4.07 1.67
N PRO A 686 -18.08 3.85 2.80
CA PRO A 686 -18.43 4.46 4.08
C PRO A 686 -18.15 5.97 4.06
N VAL A 687 -19.13 6.77 4.47
CA VAL A 687 -19.04 8.24 4.47
C VAL A 687 -19.53 8.78 5.81
N MET A 688 -18.73 9.63 6.43
CA MET A 688 -19.07 10.34 7.66
C MET A 688 -19.24 11.83 7.37
N LEU A 689 -20.46 12.35 7.48
CA LEU A 689 -20.79 13.74 7.13
C LEU A 689 -20.25 14.76 8.15
N ASP A 690 -19.85 14.31 9.33
CA ASP A 690 -19.39 15.15 10.45
C ASP A 690 -17.89 14.97 10.77
N LEU A 691 -17.08 14.61 9.77
CA LEU A 691 -15.63 14.52 9.92
C LEU A 691 -15.02 15.85 10.42
N ASP A 692 -15.40 16.99 9.84
CA ASP A 692 -14.97 18.33 10.32
C ASP A 692 -15.31 18.56 11.80
N VAL A 693 -16.42 18.00 12.28
CA VAL A 693 -16.86 18.13 13.67
C VAL A 693 -16.00 17.25 14.57
N LEU A 694 -15.64 16.04 14.14
CA LEU A 694 -14.84 15.11 14.93
C LEU A 694 -13.34 15.42 14.94
N TRP A 695 -12.81 15.96 13.84
CA TRP A 695 -11.38 16.15 13.61
C TRP A 695 -10.95 17.62 13.66
N GLY A 696 -11.90 18.56 13.71
CA GLY A 696 -11.64 19.98 13.55
C GLY A 696 -11.53 20.36 12.06
N HIS A 697 -11.60 21.65 11.74
CA HIS A 697 -11.40 22.09 10.36
C HIS A 697 -9.99 21.71 9.89
N PRO A 698 -9.82 21.01 8.75
CA PRO A 698 -8.51 20.96 8.12
C PRO A 698 -8.07 22.38 7.79
N PRO A 699 -6.76 22.68 7.84
CA PRO A 699 -6.26 23.99 7.40
C PRO A 699 -6.78 24.25 5.99
N ALA A 700 -7.32 25.45 5.77
CA ALA A 700 -7.79 25.85 4.46
C ALA A 700 -6.61 25.83 3.49
N GLU A 701 -6.52 24.77 2.68
CA GLU A 701 -5.65 24.78 1.53
C GLU A 701 -6.18 25.84 0.57
N THR A 702 -5.38 26.89 0.35
CA THR A 702 -5.51 27.76 -0.81
C THR A 702 -5.40 26.86 -2.04
N VAL A 703 -6.54 26.63 -2.69
CA VAL A 703 -6.62 26.06 -4.03
C VAL A 703 -5.76 26.93 -4.96
N PRO A 704 -4.98 26.35 -5.90
CA PRO A 704 -4.18 27.11 -6.85
C PRO A 704 -4.99 28.08 -7.71
#